data_AF-A0A182VH21-F1
#
_entry.id   AF-A0A182VH21-F1
#
_cell.length_a   1.000
_cell.length_b   1.000
_cell.length_c   1.000
_cell.angle_alpha   90.00
_cell.angle_beta   90.00
_cell.angle_gamma   90.00
#
_symmetry.space_group_name_H-M   'P 1'
#
loop_
_entity.id
_entity.type
_entity.pdbx_description
1 polymer ?
#
loop_
_entity_poly.entity_id
_entity_poly.type
_entity_poly.pdbx_seq_one_letter_code
_entity_poly.pdbx_strand_id
1 'polypeptide(L)'
;MAETSSAKKPTLNDQERDLEQQAFIEFQKADYHACYQTLQKLLKTQDSNPKVLHNRAVVEFYNSDLRRYDQFRSAMIQQTGLVGEIRTVEVKDRESCAAYVNQAIVLYHFKQPLAALKIMLAVMAHFDRLDDYLLRRAGIFTVHLLLDTNQPKKANRLLGMLQNRLGIQVYAILSDSDEDEPLIDNESRKDISELQFEEFRKEFRLILIRSNLLNGKKNMSIPLEDTSEYSILKGHQYFLGNDYQMAAKELSKQFTNEPVSVNRHGEDQNTILANNMGVIHFSVKHYALAARFFQQALLFDKSATEDTSTERVEGSPLYCVGATKRPEILYNHGLALLHLQRPKEAFECMLIVLNSNHNNPRLWLRLAECCIMVHRQEKQAQNASICHGTVGCGVHRKYVLNPSPKTAVPEGDQSLAIPATTLEFGALCLRNAVALLEYHEPELIRQTESSDKSVAWDKVYEGVPCNPSLPMKLVSFNKLKCAVLAAYSYVLNTLGEYSLALKYAKQMLAMKDLPQSYLLLSHMYAAEALIMMNRPLEAITYLEPKFITELAGDDFGMRASPHWNINSADAARSVMHYNRAVVSFLIGDYEQAKIAMSSCNHPLVMPYLKMLNVYQELLLGNYDKVQLLIRYDTPHLI
;
A
#
# COMPACT_ATOMS: atom_id res chain seq x y z
N MET A 1 -8.94 -31.66 -46.95
CA MET A 1 -8.17 -30.78 -47.83
C MET A 1 -9.05 -29.58 -48.15
N ALA A 2 -8.88 -28.49 -47.40
CA ALA A 2 -9.45 -27.19 -47.72
C ALA A 2 -8.30 -26.21 -47.50
N GLU A 3 -7.79 -25.66 -48.60
CA GLU A 3 -6.64 -24.77 -48.64
C GLU A 3 -6.96 -23.47 -47.90
N THR A 4 -6.23 -23.21 -46.82
CA THR A 4 -6.18 -21.89 -46.20
C THR A 4 -5.45 -20.95 -47.15
N SER A 5 -6.21 -20.06 -47.79
CA SER A 5 -5.69 -18.99 -48.64
C SER A 5 -4.69 -18.14 -47.84
N SER A 6 -3.41 -18.23 -48.20
CA SER A 6 -2.41 -17.30 -47.70
C SER A 6 -2.76 -15.91 -48.22
N ALA A 7 -3.02 -14.97 -47.31
CA ALA A 7 -3.17 -13.57 -47.65
C ALA A 7 -1.86 -13.09 -48.28
N LYS A 8 -1.84 -12.92 -49.61
CA LYS A 8 -0.71 -12.33 -50.33
C LYS A 8 -0.49 -10.92 -49.79
N LYS A 9 0.74 -10.65 -49.31
CA LYS A 9 1.19 -9.28 -49.01
C LYS A 9 0.92 -8.41 -50.26
N PRO A 10 0.30 -7.23 -50.10
CA PRO A 10 0.11 -6.33 -51.23
C PRO A 10 1.48 -5.94 -51.78
N THR A 11 1.70 -6.20 -53.07
CA THR A 11 2.89 -5.76 -53.79
C THR A 11 2.87 -4.23 -53.85
N LEU A 12 3.70 -3.60 -53.02
CA LEU A 12 3.89 -2.14 -52.98
C LEU A 12 4.41 -1.63 -54.32
N ASN A 13 3.75 -0.62 -54.87
CA ASN A 13 4.25 0.09 -56.05
C ASN A 13 5.58 0.79 -55.70
N ASP A 14 6.49 0.95 -56.68
CA ASP A 14 7.82 1.57 -56.42
C ASP A 14 7.68 2.99 -55.85
N GLN A 15 6.68 3.76 -56.31
CA GLN A 15 6.34 5.07 -55.75
C GLN A 15 5.91 5.03 -54.28
N GLU A 16 5.23 3.95 -53.84
CA GLU A 16 4.83 3.81 -52.44
C GLU A 16 6.02 3.47 -51.54
N ARG A 17 6.96 2.65 -52.04
CA ARG A 17 8.21 2.35 -51.34
C ARG A 17 9.09 3.59 -51.18
N ASP A 18 9.16 4.43 -52.21
CA ASP A 18 9.89 5.70 -52.13
C ASP A 18 9.27 6.64 -51.09
N LEU A 19 7.93 6.73 -51.03
CA LEU A 19 7.22 7.52 -50.03
C LEU A 19 7.40 6.97 -48.61
N GLU A 20 7.40 5.64 -48.42
CA GLU A 20 7.69 5.01 -47.13
C GLU A 20 9.11 5.33 -46.64
N GLN A 21 10.10 5.20 -47.52
CA GLN A 21 11.50 5.50 -47.18
C GLN A 21 11.70 7.00 -46.91
N GLN A 22 11.06 7.87 -47.68
CA GLN A 22 11.08 9.31 -47.46
C GLN A 22 10.48 9.67 -46.09
N ALA A 23 9.29 9.14 -45.76
CA ALA A 23 8.65 9.39 -44.47
C ALA A 23 9.51 8.92 -43.29
N PHE A 24 10.19 7.78 -43.43
CA PHE A 24 11.11 7.27 -42.41
C PHE A 24 12.31 8.19 -42.19
N ILE A 25 12.94 8.68 -43.26
CA ILE A 25 14.07 9.62 -43.18
C ILE A 25 13.63 10.95 -42.55
N GLU A 26 12.47 11.47 -42.95
CA GLU A 26 11.89 12.70 -42.39
C GLU A 26 11.62 12.54 -40.88
N PHE A 27 11.09 11.40 -40.45
CA PHE A 27 10.89 11.08 -39.04
C PHE A 27 12.20 11.01 -38.26
N GLN A 28 13.23 10.34 -38.80
CA GLN A 28 14.54 10.25 -38.16
C GLN A 28 15.24 11.61 -38.00
N LYS A 29 14.95 12.56 -38.89
CA LYS A 29 15.45 13.94 -38.81
C LYS A 29 14.64 14.84 -37.88
N ALA A 30 13.61 14.31 -37.23
CA ALA A 30 12.63 15.05 -36.44
C ALA A 30 11.86 16.11 -37.23
N ASP A 31 11.79 16.00 -38.56
CA ASP A 31 10.92 16.84 -39.39
C ASP A 31 9.52 16.21 -39.47
N TYR A 32 8.77 16.36 -38.39
CA TYR A 32 7.43 15.78 -38.26
C TYR A 32 6.41 16.43 -39.21
N HIS A 33 6.62 17.69 -39.59
CA HIS A 33 5.71 18.37 -40.52
C HIS A 33 5.82 17.80 -41.92
N ALA A 34 7.05 17.65 -42.45
CA ALA A 34 7.27 17.01 -43.74
C ALA A 34 6.79 15.54 -43.73
N CYS A 35 7.15 14.79 -42.68
CA CYS A 35 6.74 13.41 -42.51
C CYS A 35 5.21 13.24 -42.55
N TYR A 36 4.47 14.15 -41.90
CA TYR A 36 3.01 14.15 -41.90
C TYR A 36 2.44 14.35 -43.31
N GLN A 37 3.00 15.30 -44.07
CA GLN A 37 2.58 15.53 -45.46
C GLN A 37 2.87 14.33 -46.36
N THR A 38 4.02 13.68 -46.20
CA THR A 38 4.40 12.48 -46.94
C THR A 38 3.45 11.32 -46.62
N LEU A 39 3.12 11.09 -45.34
CA LEU A 39 2.15 10.08 -44.92
C LEU A 39 0.72 10.37 -45.41
N GLN A 40 0.33 11.64 -45.52
CA GLN A 40 -0.95 12.01 -46.14
C GLN A 40 -1.01 11.64 -47.63
N LYS A 41 0.10 11.79 -48.37
CA LYS A 41 0.18 11.36 -49.77
C LYS A 41 0.08 9.84 -49.89
N LEU A 42 0.77 9.11 -49.01
CA LEU A 42 0.72 7.65 -48.95
C LEU A 42 -0.68 7.13 -48.57
N LEU A 43 -1.39 7.84 -47.68
CA LEU A 43 -2.73 7.44 -47.29
C LEU A 43 -3.71 7.50 -48.47
N LYS A 44 -3.58 8.48 -49.38
CA LYS A 44 -4.44 8.58 -50.58
C LYS A 44 -4.35 7.35 -51.51
N THR A 45 -3.25 6.61 -51.46
CA THR A 45 -3.11 5.36 -52.23
C THR A 45 -3.41 4.12 -51.37
N GLN A 46 -3.34 4.24 -50.04
CA GLN A 46 -3.52 3.16 -49.07
C GLN A 46 -4.51 3.52 -47.95
N ASP A 47 -5.73 3.94 -48.32
CA ASP A 47 -6.70 4.56 -47.39
C ASP A 47 -7.04 3.71 -46.15
N SER A 48 -6.87 2.38 -46.23
CA SER A 48 -7.19 1.44 -45.15
C SER A 48 -5.98 0.73 -44.53
N ASN A 49 -4.74 1.17 -44.82
CA ASN A 49 -3.56 0.51 -44.23
C ASN A 49 -3.38 0.91 -42.75
N PRO A 50 -3.50 -0.04 -41.80
CA PRO A 50 -3.40 0.26 -40.37
C PRO A 50 -2.04 0.83 -39.96
N LYS A 51 -0.96 0.46 -40.64
CA LYS A 51 0.39 0.98 -40.36
C LYS A 51 0.52 2.45 -40.73
N VAL A 52 0.00 2.85 -41.89
CA VAL A 52 0.03 4.24 -42.35
C VAL A 52 -0.82 5.11 -41.43
N LEU A 53 -2.01 4.61 -41.05
CA LEU A 53 -2.87 5.29 -40.07
C LEU A 53 -2.21 5.45 -38.70
N HIS A 54 -1.56 4.39 -38.21
CA HIS A 54 -0.80 4.42 -36.95
C HIS A 54 0.36 5.42 -37.02
N ASN A 55 1.23 5.32 -38.02
CA ASN A 55 2.38 6.20 -38.17
C ASN A 55 1.96 7.66 -38.32
N ARG A 56 0.87 7.94 -39.05
CA ARG A 56 0.31 9.30 -39.15
C ARG A 56 -0.10 9.83 -37.78
N ALA A 57 -0.78 9.03 -36.97
CA ALA A 57 -1.18 9.43 -35.62
C ALA A 57 0.04 9.67 -34.71
N VAL A 58 1.08 8.86 -34.82
CA VAL A 58 2.35 9.05 -34.10
C VAL A 58 3.02 10.37 -34.51
N VAL A 59 3.14 10.63 -35.81
CA VAL A 59 3.75 11.87 -36.32
C VAL A 59 2.96 13.10 -35.92
N GLU A 60 1.63 13.06 -35.99
CA GLU A 60 0.78 14.15 -35.51
C GLU A 60 0.95 14.41 -34.02
N PHE A 61 1.12 13.34 -33.23
CA PHE A 61 1.39 13.44 -31.80
C PHE A 61 2.74 14.11 -31.52
N TYR A 62 3.82 13.72 -32.21
CA TYR A 62 5.13 14.38 -32.12
C TYR A 62 5.10 15.82 -32.61
N ASN A 63 4.42 16.12 -33.72
CA ASN A 63 4.27 17.47 -34.26
C ASN A 63 3.49 18.41 -33.31
N SER A 64 2.80 17.86 -32.32
CA SER A 64 2.09 18.61 -31.28
C SER A 64 2.90 18.77 -29.98
N ASP A 65 4.20 18.44 -29.99
CA ASP A 65 5.04 18.34 -28.79
C ASP A 65 4.43 17.42 -27.73
N LEU A 66 3.81 16.32 -28.16
CA LEU A 66 3.14 15.33 -27.32
C LEU A 66 1.91 15.87 -26.55
N ARG A 67 1.31 16.98 -26.99
CA ARG A 67 0.18 17.63 -26.31
C ARG A 67 -1.19 17.16 -26.79
N ARG A 68 -1.31 16.69 -28.04
CA ARG A 68 -2.57 16.18 -28.61
C ARG A 68 -2.82 14.70 -28.29
N TYR A 69 -2.63 14.32 -27.02
CA TYR A 69 -2.73 12.92 -26.61
C TYR A 69 -4.16 12.36 -26.66
N ASP A 70 -5.23 13.17 -26.62
CA ASP A 70 -6.62 12.66 -26.74
C ASP A 70 -6.94 12.15 -28.15
N GLN A 71 -6.46 12.85 -29.17
CA GLN A 71 -6.55 12.44 -30.57
C GLN A 71 -5.71 11.19 -30.80
N PHE A 72 -4.48 11.17 -30.26
CA PHE A 72 -3.60 10.02 -30.31
C PHE A 72 -4.22 8.80 -29.62
N ARG A 73 -4.79 8.97 -28.42
CA ARG A 73 -5.52 7.94 -27.66
C ARG A 73 -6.69 7.38 -28.47
N SER A 74 -7.50 8.25 -29.08
CA SER A 74 -8.64 7.84 -29.91
C SER A 74 -8.18 7.02 -31.12
N ALA A 75 -7.10 7.43 -31.77
CA ALA A 75 -6.51 6.69 -32.88
C ALA A 75 -5.97 5.31 -32.44
N MET A 76 -5.27 5.22 -31.30
CA MET A 76 -4.75 3.95 -30.78
C MET A 76 -5.88 3.00 -30.34
N ILE A 77 -6.95 3.52 -29.75
CA ILE A 77 -8.16 2.74 -29.44
C ILE A 77 -8.79 2.19 -30.72
N GLN A 78 -8.89 3.00 -31.78
CA GLN A 78 -9.44 2.56 -33.06
C GLN A 78 -8.60 1.45 -33.72
N GLN A 79 -7.27 1.51 -33.60
CA GLN A 79 -6.35 0.50 -34.14
C GLN A 79 -6.37 -0.81 -33.33
N THR A 80 -6.45 -0.72 -32.00
CA THR A 80 -6.37 -1.89 -31.11
C THR A 80 -7.74 -2.52 -30.81
N GLY A 81 -8.82 -1.76 -30.98
CA GLY A 81 -10.18 -2.17 -30.59
C GLY A 81 -10.41 -2.24 -29.08
N LEU A 82 -9.45 -1.79 -28.25
CA LEU A 82 -9.53 -1.87 -26.80
C LEU A 82 -10.22 -0.62 -26.23
N VAL A 83 -11.47 -0.78 -25.82
CA VAL A 83 -12.29 0.29 -25.23
C VAL A 83 -12.64 -0.03 -23.78
N GLY A 84 -12.56 0.97 -22.90
CA GLY A 84 -13.03 0.86 -21.52
C GLY A 84 -12.16 -0.05 -20.64
N GLU A 85 -12.80 -0.88 -19.81
CA GLU A 85 -12.11 -1.77 -18.88
C GLU A 85 -11.46 -2.95 -19.62
N ILE A 86 -10.12 -2.94 -19.67
CA ILE A 86 -9.36 -3.98 -20.37
C ILE A 86 -9.28 -5.24 -19.51
N ARG A 87 -9.98 -6.30 -19.93
CA ARG A 87 -9.99 -7.62 -19.26
C ARG A 87 -9.07 -8.60 -19.94
N THR A 88 -9.26 -8.81 -21.24
CA THR A 88 -8.51 -9.74 -22.08
C THR A 88 -7.92 -9.01 -23.28
N VAL A 89 -6.68 -9.32 -23.63
CA VAL A 89 -5.99 -8.73 -24.79
C VAL A 89 -5.38 -9.85 -25.60
N GLU A 90 -5.73 -9.91 -26.88
CA GLU A 90 -5.16 -10.84 -27.84
C GLU A 90 -4.54 -10.05 -28.99
N VAL A 91 -3.22 -10.12 -29.12
CA VAL A 91 -2.49 -9.50 -30.22
C VAL A 91 -2.41 -10.52 -31.36
N LYS A 92 -3.19 -10.28 -32.43
CA LYS A 92 -3.29 -11.18 -33.58
C LYS A 92 -2.00 -11.26 -34.40
N ASP A 93 -1.41 -10.09 -34.70
CA ASP A 93 -0.26 -9.97 -35.59
C ASP A 93 0.89 -9.20 -34.95
N ARG A 94 2.14 -9.65 -35.18
CA ARG A 94 3.35 -8.97 -34.70
C ARG A 94 3.46 -7.52 -35.17
N GLU A 95 2.89 -7.23 -36.34
CA GLU A 95 2.97 -5.92 -36.98
C GLU A 95 2.07 -4.89 -36.30
N SER A 96 1.12 -5.34 -35.48
CA SER A 96 0.24 -4.48 -34.69
C SER A 96 0.79 -4.16 -33.29
N CYS A 97 1.86 -4.83 -32.85
CA CYS A 97 2.42 -4.68 -31.50
C CYS A 97 2.75 -3.23 -31.14
N ALA A 98 3.25 -2.43 -32.09
CA ALA A 98 3.56 -1.01 -31.86
C ALA A 98 2.32 -0.19 -31.44
N ALA A 99 1.15 -0.45 -32.04
CA ALA A 99 -0.11 0.22 -31.67
C ALA A 99 -0.53 -0.14 -30.24
N TYR A 100 -0.38 -1.41 -29.84
CA TYR A 100 -0.65 -1.86 -28.47
C TYR A 100 0.32 -1.24 -27.47
N VAL A 101 1.61 -1.15 -27.78
CA VAL A 101 2.61 -0.48 -26.92
C VAL A 101 2.24 0.99 -26.71
N ASN A 102 1.90 1.70 -27.78
CA ASN A 102 1.50 3.11 -27.71
C ASN A 102 0.21 3.32 -26.90
N GLN A 103 -0.79 2.44 -27.07
CA GLN A 103 -2.00 2.44 -26.24
C GLN A 103 -1.66 2.23 -24.76
N ALA A 104 -0.74 1.31 -24.45
CA ALA A 104 -0.30 1.04 -23.09
C ALA A 104 0.45 2.23 -22.46
N ILE A 105 1.29 2.94 -23.24
CA ILE A 105 1.97 4.17 -22.78
C ILE A 105 0.95 5.24 -22.39
N VAL A 106 -0.07 5.47 -23.22
CA VAL A 106 -1.14 6.41 -22.90
C VAL A 106 -1.82 6.01 -21.58
N LEU A 107 -2.25 4.74 -21.45
CA LEU A 107 -2.91 4.26 -20.23
C LEU A 107 -2.03 4.41 -18.98
N TYR A 108 -0.72 4.21 -19.11
CA TYR A 108 0.23 4.39 -18.01
C TYR A 108 0.23 5.83 -17.49
N HIS A 109 0.34 6.83 -18.37
CA HIS A 109 0.29 8.25 -17.98
C HIS A 109 -1.07 8.68 -17.42
N PHE A 110 -2.16 8.07 -17.89
CA PHE A 110 -3.50 8.22 -17.30
C PHE A 110 -3.70 7.45 -15.97
N LYS A 111 -2.61 7.04 -15.30
CA LYS A 111 -2.62 6.32 -14.01
C LYS A 111 -3.39 4.99 -14.04
N GLN A 112 -3.34 4.28 -15.17
CA GLN A 112 -3.92 2.93 -15.33
C GLN A 112 -2.84 1.85 -15.59
N PRO A 113 -1.84 1.69 -14.70
CA PRO A 113 -0.70 0.80 -14.95
C PRO A 113 -1.09 -0.68 -15.06
N LEU A 114 -2.16 -1.11 -14.39
CA LEU A 114 -2.66 -2.48 -14.50
C LEU A 114 -3.27 -2.78 -15.88
N ALA A 115 -3.96 -1.80 -16.48
CA ALA A 115 -4.51 -1.93 -17.82
C ALA A 115 -3.38 -1.93 -18.87
N ALA A 116 -2.41 -1.01 -18.72
CA ALA A 116 -1.21 -0.98 -19.55
C ALA A 116 -0.43 -2.31 -19.46
N LEU A 117 -0.25 -2.86 -18.26
CA LEU A 117 0.45 -4.12 -18.07
C LEU A 117 -0.24 -5.29 -18.77
N LYS A 118 -1.58 -5.38 -18.72
CA LYS A 118 -2.32 -6.44 -19.43
C LYS A 118 -2.04 -6.41 -20.94
N ILE A 119 -2.01 -5.22 -21.54
CA ILE A 119 -1.66 -5.06 -22.95
C ILE A 119 -0.21 -5.51 -23.18
N MET A 120 0.72 -5.02 -22.37
CA MET A 120 2.15 -5.32 -22.55
C MET A 120 2.49 -6.79 -22.35
N LEU A 121 1.81 -7.50 -21.45
CA LEU A 121 1.94 -8.96 -21.32
C LEU A 121 1.50 -9.69 -22.59
N ALA A 122 0.43 -9.23 -23.26
CA ALA A 122 0.01 -9.78 -24.54
C ALA A 122 1.00 -9.48 -25.67
N VAL A 123 1.65 -8.30 -25.66
CA VAL A 123 2.75 -7.98 -26.58
C VAL A 123 3.96 -8.89 -26.31
N MET A 124 4.32 -9.11 -25.04
CA MET A 124 5.42 -10.01 -24.66
C MET A 124 5.13 -11.49 -24.92
N ALA A 125 3.89 -11.90 -25.21
CA ALA A 125 3.62 -13.25 -25.71
C ALA A 125 4.28 -13.50 -27.08
N HIS A 126 4.60 -12.43 -27.84
CA HIS A 126 5.32 -12.49 -29.12
C HIS A 126 6.84 -12.25 -28.97
N PHE A 127 7.41 -12.39 -27.76
CA PHE A 127 8.80 -12.06 -27.41
C PHE A 127 9.84 -12.47 -28.47
N ASP A 128 9.82 -13.72 -28.93
CA ASP A 128 10.80 -14.26 -29.88
C ASP A 128 10.63 -13.72 -31.31
N ARG A 129 9.46 -13.16 -31.64
CA ARG A 129 9.09 -12.71 -32.99
C ARG A 129 9.18 -11.20 -33.19
N LEU A 130 9.38 -10.43 -32.11
CA LEU A 130 9.56 -8.98 -32.17
C LEU A 130 10.92 -8.63 -32.76
N ASP A 131 11.00 -7.49 -33.44
CA ASP A 131 12.29 -6.91 -33.83
C ASP A 131 13.04 -6.39 -32.60
N ASP A 132 14.36 -6.28 -32.71
CA ASP A 132 15.23 -5.94 -31.58
C ASP A 132 14.97 -4.53 -31.03
N TYR A 133 14.60 -3.58 -31.89
CA TYR A 133 14.36 -2.20 -31.47
C TYR A 133 13.07 -2.12 -30.65
N LEU A 134 11.97 -2.65 -31.19
CA LEU A 134 10.69 -2.70 -30.48
C LEU A 134 10.79 -3.55 -29.22
N LEU A 135 11.51 -4.67 -29.26
CA LEU A 135 11.67 -5.50 -28.07
C LEU A 135 12.42 -4.77 -26.96
N ARG A 136 13.48 -4.02 -27.27
CA ARG A 136 14.21 -3.22 -26.26
C ARG A 136 13.27 -2.24 -25.56
N ARG A 137 12.52 -1.44 -26.32
CA ARG A 137 11.59 -0.43 -25.78
C ARG A 137 10.39 -1.07 -25.06
N ALA A 138 9.72 -2.04 -25.70
CA ALA A 138 8.57 -2.73 -25.13
C ALA A 138 8.95 -3.59 -23.91
N GLY A 139 10.12 -4.23 -23.93
CA GLY A 139 10.66 -5.03 -22.84
C GLY A 139 10.93 -4.18 -21.61
N ILE A 140 11.70 -3.09 -21.75
CA ILE A 140 11.98 -2.15 -20.65
C ILE A 140 10.69 -1.57 -20.09
N PHE A 141 9.77 -1.12 -20.95
CA PHE A 141 8.48 -0.59 -20.50
C PHE A 141 7.65 -1.64 -19.75
N THR A 142 7.65 -2.89 -20.21
CA THR A 142 6.98 -3.99 -19.48
C THR A 142 7.61 -4.21 -18.10
N VAL A 143 8.94 -4.16 -18.00
CA VAL A 143 9.64 -4.28 -16.71
C VAL A 143 9.26 -3.11 -15.80
N HIS A 144 9.18 -1.87 -16.30
CA HIS A 144 8.71 -0.71 -15.52
C HIS A 144 7.30 -0.95 -14.96
N LEU A 145 6.35 -1.35 -15.80
CA LEU A 145 4.98 -1.65 -15.38
C LEU A 145 4.92 -2.79 -14.35
N LEU A 146 5.77 -3.82 -14.48
CA LEU A 146 5.86 -4.88 -13.49
C LEU A 146 6.38 -4.35 -12.15
N LEU A 147 7.40 -3.49 -12.15
CA LEU A 147 7.93 -2.89 -10.92
C LEU A 147 6.92 -1.94 -10.26
N ASP A 148 6.24 -1.10 -11.04
CA ASP A 148 5.26 -0.12 -10.54
C ASP A 148 3.96 -0.79 -10.05
N THR A 149 3.66 -1.98 -10.56
CA THR A 149 2.56 -2.83 -10.06
C THR A 149 3.03 -3.82 -8.99
N ASN A 150 4.23 -3.63 -8.43
CA ASN A 150 4.79 -4.42 -7.34
C ASN A 150 4.99 -5.92 -7.66
N GLN A 151 5.46 -6.26 -8.86
CA GLN A 151 5.77 -7.61 -9.34
C GLN A 151 7.27 -7.81 -9.67
N PRO A 152 8.17 -7.67 -8.68
CA PRO A 152 9.62 -7.62 -8.91
C PRO A 152 10.25 -8.95 -9.36
N LYS A 153 9.70 -10.12 -9.01
CA LYS A 153 10.21 -11.42 -9.48
C LYS A 153 9.90 -11.62 -10.97
N LYS A 154 8.69 -11.25 -11.41
CA LYS A 154 8.35 -11.26 -12.84
C LYS A 154 9.26 -10.34 -13.64
N ALA A 155 9.47 -9.13 -13.13
CA ALA A 155 10.41 -8.17 -13.72
C ALA A 155 11.81 -8.77 -13.86
N ASN A 156 12.34 -9.42 -12.82
CA ASN A 156 13.67 -10.05 -12.85
C ASN A 156 13.75 -11.21 -13.86
N ARG A 157 12.69 -12.04 -13.98
CA ARG A 157 12.65 -13.11 -15.00
C ARG A 157 12.64 -12.55 -16.42
N LEU A 158 11.83 -11.53 -16.68
CA LEU A 158 11.78 -10.87 -17.99
C LEU A 158 13.12 -10.20 -18.33
N LEU A 159 13.77 -9.56 -17.36
CA LEU A 159 15.13 -9.02 -17.54
C LEU A 159 16.14 -10.11 -17.91
N GLY A 160 16.09 -11.28 -17.27
CA GLY A 160 16.94 -12.41 -17.64
C GLY A 160 16.66 -12.94 -19.06
N MET A 161 15.38 -12.97 -19.48
CA MET A 161 15.02 -13.34 -20.85
C MET A 161 15.54 -12.32 -21.87
N LEU A 162 15.36 -11.02 -21.60
CA LEU A 162 15.87 -9.93 -22.43
C LEU A 162 17.39 -9.99 -22.53
N GLN A 163 18.07 -10.24 -21.40
CA GLN A 163 19.51 -10.39 -21.35
C GLN A 163 19.99 -11.49 -22.30
N ASN A 164 19.36 -12.67 -22.24
CA ASN A 164 19.74 -13.81 -23.07
C ASN A 164 19.47 -13.56 -24.56
N ARG A 165 18.30 -13.02 -24.92
CA ARG A 165 17.93 -12.78 -26.32
C ARG A 165 18.73 -11.65 -26.97
N LEU A 166 19.08 -10.62 -26.21
CA LEU A 166 19.83 -9.45 -26.70
C LEU A 166 21.35 -9.57 -26.50
N GLY A 167 21.84 -10.71 -25.96
CA GLY A 167 23.27 -10.95 -25.76
C GLY A 167 23.94 -10.00 -24.75
N ILE A 168 23.20 -9.55 -23.74
CA ILE A 168 23.65 -8.52 -22.80
C ILE A 168 24.56 -9.14 -21.71
N GLN A 169 25.78 -8.61 -21.57
CA GLN A 169 26.73 -9.06 -20.55
C GLN A 169 26.54 -8.28 -19.24
N VAL A 170 25.86 -8.89 -18.25
CA VAL A 170 25.52 -8.21 -16.97
C VAL A 170 26.75 -7.83 -16.15
N TYR A 171 27.83 -8.62 -16.18
CA TYR A 171 29.07 -8.28 -15.47
C TYR A 171 29.67 -6.96 -15.98
N ALA A 172 29.78 -6.80 -17.30
CA ALA A 172 30.26 -5.56 -17.93
C ALA A 172 29.34 -4.35 -17.70
N ILE A 173 28.08 -4.60 -17.35
CA ILE A 173 27.12 -3.54 -17.03
C ILE A 173 27.19 -3.14 -15.55
N LEU A 174 27.63 -4.00 -14.65
CA LEU A 174 27.64 -3.71 -13.20
C LEU A 174 29.06 -3.45 -12.64
N SER A 175 30.11 -3.70 -13.42
CA SER A 175 31.49 -3.43 -13.06
C SER A 175 31.82 -1.93 -13.07
N ASP A 176 32.59 -1.49 -12.08
CA ASP A 176 33.17 -0.13 -11.98
C ASP A 176 34.41 0.06 -12.87
N SER A 177 34.89 -1.00 -13.52
CA SER A 177 36.10 -0.93 -14.34
C SER A 177 35.78 -0.32 -15.70
N ASP A 178 35.96 0.99 -15.80
CA ASP A 178 36.05 1.76 -17.05
C ASP A 178 37.28 1.39 -17.92
N GLU A 179 37.97 0.26 -17.67
CA GLU A 179 39.23 -0.09 -18.35
C GLU A 179 39.11 -1.05 -19.55
N ASP A 180 37.93 -1.57 -19.90
CA ASP A 180 37.82 -2.57 -20.98
C ASP A 180 36.76 -2.27 -22.08
N GLU A 181 36.47 -1.00 -22.35
CA GLU A 181 36.01 -0.63 -23.70
C GLU A 181 37.03 0.34 -24.31
N PRO A 182 37.73 -0.01 -25.41
CA PRO A 182 38.59 0.93 -26.09
C PRO A 182 37.73 2.11 -26.55
N LEU A 183 37.95 3.26 -25.91
CA LEU A 183 37.56 4.57 -26.42
C LEU A 183 38.20 4.73 -27.80
N ILE A 184 37.47 4.32 -28.85
CA ILE A 184 37.74 4.82 -30.19
C ILE A 184 37.26 6.27 -30.15
N ASP A 185 38.23 7.14 -29.87
CA ASP A 185 38.16 8.58 -30.01
C ASP A 185 37.71 8.91 -31.44
N ASN A 186 36.41 9.16 -31.58
CA ASN A 186 35.78 9.74 -32.77
C ASN A 186 34.46 10.39 -32.34
N GLU A 187 34.54 11.47 -31.55
CA GLU A 187 33.40 12.28 -31.10
C GLU A 187 32.57 12.93 -32.23
N SER A 188 32.85 12.64 -33.50
CA SER A 188 32.25 13.36 -34.64
C SER A 188 31.34 12.54 -35.56
N ARG A 189 30.94 11.31 -35.21
CA ARG A 189 29.85 10.53 -35.88
C ARG A 189 29.58 9.22 -35.12
N LYS A 190 28.77 9.26 -34.06
CA LYS A 190 28.04 8.05 -33.65
C LYS A 190 26.77 7.96 -34.49
N ASP A 191 26.55 6.83 -35.16
CA ASP A 191 25.30 6.62 -35.90
C ASP A 191 24.12 6.65 -34.91
N ILE A 192 22.94 7.11 -35.34
CA ILE A 192 21.73 7.21 -34.50
C ILE A 192 21.41 5.87 -33.80
N SER A 193 21.73 4.75 -34.45
CA SER A 193 21.55 3.41 -33.90
C SER A 193 22.47 3.09 -32.71
N GLU A 194 23.68 3.66 -32.66
CA GLU A 194 24.63 3.46 -31.56
C GLU A 194 24.21 4.25 -30.33
N LEU A 195 23.82 5.52 -30.52
CA LEU A 195 23.27 6.38 -29.46
C LEU A 195 22.04 5.76 -28.80
N GLN A 196 21.11 5.23 -29.61
CA GLN A 196 19.91 4.54 -29.13
C GLN A 196 20.25 3.27 -28.34
N PHE A 197 21.37 2.60 -28.66
CA PHE A 197 21.80 1.42 -27.94
C PHE A 197 22.47 1.76 -26.61
N GLU A 198 23.29 2.82 -26.56
CA GLU A 198 23.88 3.33 -25.31
C GLU A 198 22.81 3.78 -24.32
N GLU A 199 21.81 4.52 -24.79
CA GLU A 199 20.64 4.93 -23.98
C GLU A 199 19.92 3.70 -23.39
N PHE A 200 19.63 2.71 -24.23
CA PHE A 200 19.05 1.45 -23.77
C PHE A 200 19.92 0.73 -22.73
N ARG A 201 21.25 0.68 -22.91
CA ARG A 201 22.15 0.03 -21.95
C ARG A 201 22.11 0.73 -20.59
N LYS A 202 22.08 2.08 -20.57
CA LYS A 202 21.94 2.87 -19.34
C LYS A 202 20.59 2.60 -18.64
N GLU A 203 19.49 2.63 -19.38
CA GLU A 203 18.15 2.32 -18.85
C GLU A 203 18.08 0.88 -18.30
N PHE A 204 18.59 -0.09 -19.06
CA PHE A 204 18.62 -1.49 -18.69
C PHE A 204 19.44 -1.70 -17.40
N ARG A 205 20.57 -1.00 -17.25
CA ARG A 205 21.40 -1.03 -16.03
C ARG A 205 20.61 -0.55 -14.81
N LEU A 206 20.01 0.63 -14.89
CA LEU A 206 19.26 1.23 -13.77
C LEU A 206 18.07 0.36 -13.35
N ILE A 207 17.30 -0.15 -14.31
CA ILE A 207 16.12 -0.97 -14.02
C ILE A 207 16.49 -2.36 -13.48
N LEU A 208 17.63 -2.92 -13.92
CA LEU A 208 18.16 -4.17 -13.40
C LEU A 208 18.55 -4.02 -11.92
N ILE A 209 19.22 -2.92 -11.57
CA ILE A 209 19.58 -2.60 -10.18
C ILE A 209 18.29 -2.42 -9.35
N ARG A 210 17.34 -1.59 -9.82
CA ARG A 210 16.05 -1.36 -9.16
C ARG A 210 15.30 -2.67 -8.91
N SER A 211 15.22 -3.54 -9.92
CA SER A 211 14.57 -4.86 -9.83
C SER A 211 15.24 -5.76 -8.79
N ASN A 212 16.58 -5.81 -8.75
CA ASN A 212 17.31 -6.60 -7.77
C ASN A 212 17.11 -6.08 -6.33
N LEU A 213 17.15 -4.76 -6.12
CA LEU A 213 16.88 -4.13 -4.83
C LEU A 213 15.45 -4.42 -4.34
N LEU A 214 14.44 -4.29 -5.21
CA LEU A 214 13.04 -4.62 -4.86
C LEU A 214 12.82 -6.12 -4.57
N ASN A 215 13.69 -7.00 -5.08
CA ASN A 215 13.73 -8.41 -4.70
C ASN A 215 14.52 -8.67 -3.38
N GLY A 216 15.01 -7.62 -2.71
CA GLY A 216 15.76 -7.72 -1.46
C GLY A 216 17.24 -8.05 -1.62
N LYS A 217 17.81 -8.00 -2.83
CA LYS A 217 19.23 -8.25 -3.05
C LYS A 217 20.06 -7.02 -2.70
N LYS A 218 20.53 -6.96 -1.45
CA LYS A 218 21.32 -5.83 -0.92
C LYS A 218 22.83 -5.89 -1.22
N ASN A 219 23.41 -7.05 -1.54
CA ASN A 219 24.86 -7.22 -1.71
C ASN A 219 25.31 -7.11 -3.17
N MET A 220 24.75 -6.19 -3.96
CA MET A 220 25.13 -6.02 -5.37
C MET A 220 26.06 -4.82 -5.58
N SER A 221 26.97 -4.91 -6.55
CA SER A 221 27.74 -3.75 -6.97
C SER A 221 26.82 -2.73 -7.64
N ILE A 222 26.93 -1.47 -7.24
CA ILE A 222 26.26 -0.34 -7.89
C ILE A 222 27.36 0.63 -8.31
N PRO A 223 27.45 0.99 -9.60
CA PRO A 223 28.50 1.87 -10.10
C PRO A 223 28.70 3.15 -9.29
N LEU A 224 29.96 3.57 -9.15
CA LEU A 224 30.39 4.79 -8.44
C LEU A 224 30.13 6.07 -9.24
N GLU A 225 28.89 6.27 -9.69
CA GLU A 225 28.44 7.51 -10.30
C GLU A 225 27.71 8.39 -9.25
N ASP A 226 28.09 9.66 -9.15
CA ASP A 226 27.44 10.68 -8.28
C ASP A 226 26.27 11.38 -9.00
N THR A 227 25.59 10.68 -9.90
CA THR A 227 24.31 11.12 -10.49
C THR A 227 23.15 10.79 -9.55
N SER A 228 22.04 11.52 -9.70
CA SER A 228 20.87 11.38 -8.83
C SER A 228 20.29 9.95 -8.86
N GLU A 229 20.25 9.31 -10.02
CA GLU A 229 19.69 7.98 -10.23
C GLU A 229 20.47 6.91 -9.43
N TYR A 230 21.80 6.92 -9.52
CA TYR A 230 22.63 5.93 -8.82
C TYR A 230 22.72 6.22 -7.32
N SER A 231 22.76 7.49 -6.91
CA SER A 231 22.73 7.85 -5.50
C SER A 231 21.41 7.44 -4.83
N ILE A 232 20.28 7.55 -5.53
CA ILE A 232 18.98 7.03 -5.05
C ILE A 232 19.02 5.50 -4.92
N LEU A 233 19.58 4.79 -5.90
CA LEU A 233 19.70 3.33 -5.85
C LEU A 233 20.64 2.86 -4.72
N LYS A 234 21.77 3.54 -4.49
CA LYS A 234 22.65 3.30 -3.34
C LYS A 234 21.97 3.61 -2.01
N GLY A 235 21.22 4.71 -1.94
CA GLY A 235 20.40 5.03 -0.78
C GLY A 235 19.43 3.89 -0.44
N HIS A 236 18.76 3.32 -1.46
CA HIS A 236 17.89 2.16 -1.29
C HIS A 236 18.67 0.89 -0.87
N GLN A 237 19.86 0.66 -1.42
CA GLN A 237 20.73 -0.45 -1.00
C GLN A 237 21.10 -0.36 0.48
N TYR A 238 21.57 0.80 0.94
CA TYR A 238 21.91 1.04 2.35
C TYR A 238 20.68 0.92 3.25
N PHE A 239 19.52 1.40 2.79
CA PHE A 239 18.25 1.24 3.50
C PHE A 239 17.90 -0.24 3.72
N LEU A 240 18.03 -1.10 2.69
CA LEU A 240 17.85 -2.54 2.83
C LEU A 240 18.92 -3.20 3.73
N GLY A 241 20.10 -2.58 3.82
CA GLY A 241 21.16 -2.94 4.75
C GLY A 241 20.89 -2.55 6.21
N ASN A 242 19.83 -1.79 6.49
CA ASN A 242 19.58 -1.09 7.75
C ASN A 242 20.63 -0.02 8.12
N ASP A 243 21.43 0.44 7.14
CA ASP A 243 22.35 1.56 7.32
C ASP A 243 21.66 2.87 6.92
N TYR A 244 20.81 3.35 7.81
CA TYR A 244 19.98 4.54 7.59
C TYR A 244 20.80 5.83 7.48
N GLN A 245 21.98 5.88 8.12
CA GLN A 245 22.85 7.06 8.07
C GLN A 245 23.51 7.19 6.70
N MET A 246 24.05 6.10 6.17
CA MET A 246 24.62 6.10 4.82
C MET A 246 23.53 6.29 3.76
N ALA A 247 22.35 5.70 3.95
CA ALA A 247 21.21 5.95 3.06
C ALA A 247 20.87 7.45 2.97
N ALA A 248 20.77 8.14 4.11
CA ALA A 248 20.49 9.58 4.14
C ALA A 248 21.63 10.42 3.54
N LYS A 249 22.89 10.00 3.75
CA LYS A 249 24.07 10.66 3.18
C LYS A 249 24.06 10.62 1.66
N GLU A 250 23.77 9.46 1.06
CA GLU A 250 23.70 9.32 -0.40
C GLU A 250 22.61 10.21 -1.02
N LEU A 251 21.44 10.32 -0.37
CA LEU A 251 20.35 11.18 -0.85
C LEU A 251 20.62 12.68 -0.67
N SER A 252 21.60 13.05 0.14
CA SER A 252 21.97 14.45 0.44
C SER A 252 23.18 14.94 -0.35
N LYS A 253 23.74 14.11 -1.24
CA LYS A 253 24.86 14.48 -2.10
C LYS A 253 24.45 15.56 -3.10
N GLN A 254 25.44 16.33 -3.55
CA GLN A 254 25.30 17.17 -4.73
C GLN A 254 25.47 16.31 -5.97
N PHE A 255 24.42 16.22 -6.79
CA PHE A 255 24.45 15.39 -7.99
C PHE A 255 25.12 16.12 -9.16
N THR A 256 25.79 15.34 -10.01
CA THR A 256 26.52 15.87 -11.18
C THR A 256 25.63 16.12 -12.39
N ASN A 257 24.49 15.43 -12.49
CA ASN A 257 23.53 15.59 -13.60
C ASN A 257 22.54 16.75 -13.36
N GLU A 258 21.94 17.22 -14.45
CA GLU A 258 20.84 18.19 -14.38
C GLU A 258 19.65 17.62 -13.58
N PRO A 259 18.99 18.45 -12.76
CA PRO A 259 17.91 17.98 -11.91
C PRO A 259 16.68 17.55 -12.70
N VAL A 260 16.12 16.41 -12.32
CA VAL A 260 14.86 15.90 -12.90
C VAL A 260 13.70 16.81 -12.47
N SER A 261 12.94 17.30 -13.45
CA SER A 261 11.81 18.21 -13.29
C SER A 261 10.61 17.79 -14.13
N VAL A 262 9.40 18.13 -13.66
CA VAL A 262 8.12 17.72 -14.28
C VAL A 262 8.05 18.18 -15.73
N ASN A 263 8.46 19.41 -16.02
CA ASN A 263 8.39 19.99 -17.37
C ASN A 263 9.21 19.24 -18.42
N ARG A 264 10.26 18.52 -18.01
CA ARG A 264 11.15 17.80 -18.92
C ARG A 264 10.96 16.28 -18.87
N HIS A 265 10.63 15.73 -17.70
CA HIS A 265 10.66 14.29 -17.47
C HIS A 265 9.34 13.74 -16.90
N GLY A 266 8.40 14.59 -16.49
CA GLY A 266 7.16 14.18 -15.83
C GLY A 266 7.32 13.79 -14.35
N GLU A 267 8.50 14.02 -13.75
CA GLU A 267 8.80 13.72 -12.34
C GLU A 267 9.61 14.86 -11.71
N ASP A 268 9.51 15.03 -10.39
CA ASP A 268 10.28 16.02 -9.64
C ASP A 268 11.28 15.34 -8.68
N GLN A 269 12.56 15.66 -8.85
CA GLN A 269 13.63 15.06 -8.07
C GLN A 269 13.50 15.37 -6.57
N ASN A 270 13.17 16.62 -6.22
CA ASN A 270 13.09 17.07 -4.84
C ASN A 270 11.96 16.37 -4.07
N THR A 271 10.83 16.16 -4.74
CA THR A 271 9.68 15.40 -4.24
C THR A 271 10.09 13.98 -3.86
N ILE A 272 10.82 13.28 -4.75
CA ILE A 272 11.28 11.91 -4.53
C ILE A 272 12.28 11.84 -3.37
N LEU A 273 13.28 12.74 -3.35
CA LEU A 273 14.30 12.78 -2.31
C LEU A 273 13.71 13.07 -0.93
N ALA A 274 12.83 14.07 -0.82
CA ALA A 274 12.16 14.42 0.44
C ALA A 274 11.29 13.26 0.95
N ASN A 275 10.54 12.59 0.07
CA ASN A 275 9.75 11.42 0.46
C ASN A 275 10.65 10.28 0.95
N ASN A 276 11.74 9.98 0.24
CA ASN A 276 12.67 8.92 0.65
C ASN A 276 13.38 9.24 1.98
N MET A 277 13.76 10.50 2.22
CA MET A 277 14.27 10.96 3.52
C MET A 277 13.23 10.75 4.64
N GLY A 278 11.95 11.03 4.35
CA GLY A 278 10.85 10.73 5.27
C GLY A 278 10.76 9.23 5.61
N VAL A 279 10.90 8.35 4.62
CA VAL A 279 10.90 6.88 4.83
C VAL A 279 12.08 6.42 5.69
N ILE A 280 13.28 6.98 5.48
CA ILE A 280 14.45 6.71 6.31
C ILE A 280 14.17 7.10 7.76
N HIS A 281 13.71 8.33 7.99
CA HIS A 281 13.39 8.83 9.33
C HIS A 281 12.24 8.07 10.00
N PHE A 282 11.27 7.61 9.22
CA PHE A 282 10.19 6.76 9.72
C PHE A 282 10.73 5.41 10.22
N SER A 283 11.69 4.83 9.50
CA SER A 283 12.28 3.52 9.82
C SER A 283 13.13 3.54 11.10
N VAL A 284 13.77 4.68 11.40
CA VAL A 284 14.43 4.93 12.69
C VAL A 284 13.48 5.44 13.78
N LYS A 285 12.16 5.44 13.53
CA LYS A 285 11.08 5.87 14.45
C LYS A 285 11.10 7.35 14.83
N HIS A 286 11.77 8.20 14.06
CA HIS A 286 11.70 9.65 14.21
C HIS A 286 10.44 10.18 13.51
N TYR A 287 9.26 9.77 13.99
CA TYR A 287 7.98 10.00 13.30
C TYR A 287 7.67 11.48 13.05
N ALA A 288 8.05 12.37 13.98
CA ALA A 288 7.87 13.82 13.82
C ALA A 288 8.72 14.37 12.67
N LEU A 289 9.97 13.92 12.56
CA LEU A 289 10.87 14.33 11.48
C LEU A 289 10.44 13.72 10.13
N ALA A 290 10.03 12.45 10.14
CA ALA A 290 9.44 11.81 8.97
C ALA A 290 8.22 12.57 8.44
N ALA A 291 7.30 12.95 9.33
CA ALA A 291 6.12 13.74 8.98
C ALA A 291 6.48 15.08 8.33
N ARG A 292 7.53 15.78 8.82
CA ARG A 292 8.02 17.03 8.21
C ARG A 292 8.59 16.81 6.80
N PHE A 293 9.37 15.75 6.59
CA PHE A 293 9.88 15.41 5.26
C PHE A 293 8.76 15.05 4.29
N PHE A 294 7.73 14.33 4.73
CA PHE A 294 6.56 14.06 3.89
C PHE A 294 5.77 15.33 3.56
N GLN A 295 5.62 16.27 4.51
CA GLN A 295 5.02 17.58 4.24
C GLN A 295 5.83 18.37 3.21
N GLN A 296 7.16 18.36 3.35
CA GLN A 296 8.05 18.98 2.38
C GLN A 296 7.92 18.36 0.98
N ALA A 297 7.83 17.02 0.90
CA ALA A 297 7.59 16.32 -0.36
C ALA A 297 6.25 16.71 -1.00
N LEU A 298 5.18 16.88 -0.20
CA LEU A 298 3.88 17.37 -0.70
C LEU A 298 3.96 18.81 -1.22
N LEU A 299 4.75 19.67 -0.59
CA LEU A 299 4.96 21.04 -1.07
C LEU A 299 5.72 21.07 -2.39
N PHE A 300 6.76 20.24 -2.55
CA PHE A 300 7.47 20.09 -3.82
C PHE A 300 6.56 19.53 -4.92
N ASP A 301 5.80 18.47 -4.64
CA ASP A 301 4.85 17.88 -5.61
C ASP A 301 3.81 18.91 -6.07
N LYS A 302 3.26 19.66 -5.10
CA LYS A 302 2.31 20.75 -5.36
C LYS A 302 2.94 21.84 -6.24
N SER A 303 4.10 22.37 -5.87
CA SER A 303 4.78 23.41 -6.65
C SER A 303 5.13 22.94 -8.06
N ALA A 304 5.59 21.69 -8.21
CA ALA A 304 6.00 21.15 -9.51
C ALA A 304 4.82 20.85 -10.43
N THR A 305 3.61 20.64 -9.88
CA THR A 305 2.40 20.30 -10.65
C THR A 305 1.43 21.46 -10.82
N GLU A 306 1.45 22.47 -9.94
CA GLU A 306 0.62 23.68 -10.05
C GLU A 306 0.97 24.54 -11.26
N ASP A 307 2.27 24.64 -11.62
CA ASP A 307 2.72 25.30 -12.86
C ASP A 307 2.20 24.58 -14.13
N THR A 308 1.71 23.34 -14.00
CA THR A 308 1.15 22.50 -15.08
C THR A 308 -0.38 22.31 -14.94
N SER A 309 -1.02 23.04 -14.01
CA SER A 309 -2.44 23.05 -13.60
C SER A 309 -3.28 21.80 -13.95
N THR A 310 -3.38 20.92 -12.96
CA THR A 310 -4.07 19.63 -12.89
C THR A 310 -5.61 19.65 -12.94
N GLU A 311 -6.25 20.66 -13.53
CA GLU A 311 -7.71 20.62 -13.78
C GLU A 311 -8.10 20.86 -15.25
N ARG A 312 -7.18 21.30 -16.11
CA ARG A 312 -7.32 21.19 -17.57
C ARG A 312 -5.97 20.81 -18.18
N VAL A 313 -5.83 19.52 -18.46
CA VAL A 313 -4.68 18.86 -19.07
C VAL A 313 -4.44 19.33 -20.53
N GLU A 314 -5.34 20.14 -21.10
CA GLU A 314 -5.27 20.62 -22.48
C GLU A 314 -4.06 21.55 -22.68
N GLY A 315 -2.96 21.00 -23.19
CA GLY A 315 -1.79 21.76 -23.62
C GLY A 315 -0.46 21.32 -23.01
N SER A 316 -0.47 20.46 -21.99
CA SER A 316 0.76 19.88 -21.42
C SER A 316 1.16 18.60 -22.17
N PRO A 317 2.47 18.29 -22.29
CA PRO A 317 2.92 17.04 -22.87
C PRO A 317 2.41 15.82 -22.08
N LEU A 318 2.19 14.69 -22.77
CA LEU A 318 1.66 13.45 -22.17
C LEU A 318 2.45 12.99 -20.93
N TYR A 319 3.77 13.16 -20.92
CA TYR A 319 4.59 12.73 -19.80
C TYR A 319 4.34 13.52 -18.51
N CYS A 320 3.79 14.72 -18.58
CA CYS A 320 3.37 15.49 -17.40
C CYS A 320 2.01 15.02 -16.85
N VAL A 321 1.23 14.28 -17.65
CA VAL A 321 -0.08 13.77 -17.25
C VAL A 321 0.13 12.71 -16.16
N GLY A 322 -0.50 12.94 -15.01
CA GLY A 322 -0.32 12.07 -13.86
C GLY A 322 1.10 12.15 -13.25
N ALA A 323 1.82 13.27 -13.42
CA ALA A 323 3.14 13.45 -12.78
C ALA A 323 3.09 13.34 -11.24
N THR A 324 1.97 13.78 -10.63
CA THR A 324 1.82 13.81 -9.16
C THR A 324 2.06 12.44 -8.51
N LYS A 325 2.79 12.48 -7.39
CA LYS A 325 3.07 11.36 -6.47
C LYS A 325 2.32 11.53 -5.14
N ARG A 326 1.33 12.43 -5.10
CA ARG A 326 0.58 12.81 -3.91
C ARG A 326 -0.04 11.62 -3.17
N PRO A 327 -0.70 10.63 -3.81
CA PRO A 327 -1.27 9.49 -3.09
C PRO A 327 -0.21 8.67 -2.34
N GLU A 328 0.95 8.42 -2.95
CA GLU A 328 2.04 7.65 -2.36
C GLU A 328 2.64 8.39 -1.15
N ILE A 329 2.82 9.71 -1.26
CA ILE A 329 3.34 10.54 -0.16
C ILE A 329 2.32 10.64 0.98
N LEU A 330 1.03 10.81 0.67
CA LEU A 330 -0.05 10.87 1.67
C LEU A 330 -0.20 9.55 2.44
N TYR A 331 0.02 8.41 1.79
CA TYR A 331 0.06 7.12 2.48
C TYR A 331 1.14 7.10 3.57
N ASN A 332 2.36 7.52 3.22
CA ASN A 332 3.48 7.59 4.15
C ASN A 332 3.25 8.63 5.26
N HIS A 333 2.72 9.81 4.90
CA HIS A 333 2.38 10.87 5.84
C HIS A 333 1.31 10.43 6.84
N GLY A 334 0.23 9.81 6.35
CA GLY A 334 -0.85 9.29 7.18
C GLY A 334 -0.36 8.25 8.19
N LEU A 335 0.55 7.37 7.79
CA LEU A 335 1.20 6.43 8.72
C LEU A 335 1.99 7.16 9.80
N ALA A 336 2.81 8.15 9.44
CA ALA A 336 3.56 8.95 10.41
C ALA A 336 2.65 9.70 11.39
N LEU A 337 1.56 10.29 10.91
CA LEU A 337 0.55 10.98 11.73
C LEU A 337 -0.16 10.03 12.69
N LEU A 338 -0.48 8.80 12.26
CA LEU A 338 -1.07 7.79 13.11
C LEU A 338 -0.14 7.41 14.27
N HIS A 339 1.17 7.25 13.99
CA HIS A 339 2.17 7.03 15.04
C HIS A 339 2.32 8.22 15.99
N LEU A 340 2.12 9.45 15.50
CA LEU A 340 2.11 10.68 16.30
C LEU A 340 0.80 10.91 17.09
N GLN A 341 -0.11 9.94 17.13
CA GLN A 341 -1.42 10.05 17.80
C GLN A 341 -2.30 11.20 17.24
N ARG A 342 -2.18 11.50 15.93
CA ARG A 342 -3.00 12.48 15.20
C ARG A 342 -3.98 11.78 14.23
N PRO A 343 -4.96 11.03 14.74
CA PRO A 343 -5.75 10.10 13.94
C PRO A 343 -6.67 10.80 12.92
N LYS A 344 -7.18 12.01 13.21
CA LYS A 344 -8.07 12.73 12.28
C LYS A 344 -7.36 13.14 11.00
N GLU A 345 -6.16 13.70 11.12
CA GLU A 345 -5.33 14.08 9.97
C GLU A 345 -4.81 12.85 9.21
N ALA A 346 -4.46 11.77 9.93
CA ALA A 346 -4.08 10.51 9.33
C ALA A 346 -5.22 9.92 8.47
N PHE A 347 -6.45 9.99 8.99
CA PHE A 347 -7.65 9.53 8.31
C PHE A 347 -7.90 10.30 7.00
N GLU A 348 -7.82 11.63 7.02
CA GLU A 348 -7.96 12.46 5.82
C GLU A 348 -6.92 12.10 4.73
N CYS A 349 -5.66 11.91 5.14
CA CYS A 349 -4.61 11.46 4.22
C CYS A 349 -4.95 10.11 3.58
N MET A 350 -5.39 9.14 4.38
CA MET A 350 -5.68 7.77 3.93
C MET A 350 -6.94 7.67 3.06
N LEU A 351 -7.94 8.52 3.27
CA LEU A 351 -9.13 8.58 2.41
C LEU A 351 -8.78 8.95 0.96
N ILE A 352 -7.83 9.86 0.76
CA ILE A 352 -7.38 10.22 -0.59
C ILE A 352 -6.74 9.01 -1.28
N VAL A 353 -5.92 8.25 -0.55
CA VAL A 353 -5.25 7.03 -1.05
C VAL A 353 -6.24 5.91 -1.35
N LEU A 354 -7.35 5.85 -0.61
CA LEU A 354 -8.37 4.82 -0.78
C LEU A 354 -9.00 4.82 -2.18
N ASN A 355 -9.11 6.00 -2.80
CA ASN A 355 -9.68 6.15 -4.15
C ASN A 355 -8.92 5.32 -5.20
N SER A 356 -7.59 5.24 -5.10
CA SER A 356 -6.75 4.45 -6.01
C SER A 356 -6.43 3.04 -5.49
N ASN A 357 -6.49 2.81 -4.17
CA ASN A 357 -5.98 1.59 -3.53
C ASN A 357 -7.02 0.85 -2.66
N HIS A 358 -8.30 0.91 -3.04
CA HIS A 358 -9.41 0.25 -2.31
C HIS A 358 -9.28 -1.26 -2.14
N ASN A 359 -8.49 -1.95 -2.98
CA ASN A 359 -8.23 -3.40 -2.84
C ASN A 359 -7.15 -3.74 -1.80
N ASN A 360 -6.62 -2.77 -1.06
CA ASN A 360 -5.59 -2.99 -0.06
C ASN A 360 -6.18 -3.22 1.34
N PRO A 361 -6.18 -4.46 1.89
CA PRO A 361 -6.73 -4.73 3.22
C PRO A 361 -5.98 -4.01 4.35
N ARG A 362 -4.70 -3.64 4.17
CA ARG A 362 -3.94 -2.88 5.17
C ARG A 362 -4.47 -1.46 5.30
N LEU A 363 -4.84 -0.82 4.17
CA LEU A 363 -5.34 0.55 4.17
C LEU A 363 -6.67 0.66 4.93
N TRP A 364 -7.56 -0.31 4.73
CA TRP A 364 -8.80 -0.41 5.50
C TRP A 364 -8.56 -0.57 7.00
N LEU A 365 -7.59 -1.41 7.40
CA LEU A 365 -7.20 -1.50 8.81
C LEU A 365 -6.70 -0.15 9.35
N ARG A 366 -5.87 0.58 8.59
CA ARG A 366 -5.35 1.89 9.04
C ARG A 366 -6.45 2.93 9.25
N LEU A 367 -7.46 2.97 8.38
CA LEU A 367 -8.65 3.82 8.57
C LEU A 367 -9.41 3.43 9.84
N ALA A 368 -9.59 2.14 10.09
CA ALA A 368 -10.24 1.65 11.31
C ALA A 368 -9.44 1.98 12.57
N GLU A 369 -8.11 1.88 12.53
CA GLU A 369 -7.24 2.29 13.64
C GLU A 369 -7.37 3.78 13.96
N CYS A 370 -7.53 4.64 12.95
CA CYS A 370 -7.82 6.07 13.17
C CYS A 370 -9.13 6.25 13.94
N CYS A 371 -10.19 5.55 13.54
CA CYS A 371 -11.50 5.61 14.20
C CYS A 371 -11.45 5.12 15.66
N ILE A 372 -10.79 3.97 15.88
CA ILE A 372 -10.58 3.40 17.22
C ILE A 372 -9.79 4.38 18.10
N MET A 373 -8.76 5.03 17.55
CA MET A 373 -7.93 5.96 18.29
C MET A 373 -8.69 7.24 18.68
N VAL A 374 -9.51 7.79 17.78
CA VAL A 374 -10.40 8.93 18.09
C VAL A 374 -11.35 8.56 19.22
N HIS A 375 -12.07 7.45 19.09
CA HIS A 375 -13.00 6.98 20.12
C HIS A 375 -12.32 6.83 21.49
N ARG A 376 -11.11 6.27 21.51
CA ARG A 376 -10.33 6.12 22.74
C ARG A 376 -9.95 7.48 23.35
N GLN A 377 -9.48 8.43 22.54
CA GLN A 377 -9.12 9.77 22.99
C GLN A 377 -10.33 10.50 23.62
N GLU A 378 -11.50 10.36 23.00
CA GLU A 378 -12.76 10.91 23.51
C GLU A 378 -13.18 10.26 24.83
N LYS A 379 -13.08 8.92 24.94
CA LYS A 379 -13.39 8.19 26.19
C LYS A 379 -12.42 8.53 27.33
N GLN A 380 -11.14 8.75 27.04
CA GLN A 380 -10.15 9.17 28.04
C GLN A 380 -10.44 10.56 28.59
N ALA A 381 -10.96 11.49 27.78
CA ALA A 381 -11.36 12.81 28.23
C ALA A 381 -12.60 12.79 29.17
N GLN A 382 -13.45 11.76 29.06
CA GLN A 382 -14.68 11.63 29.85
C GLN A 382 -14.49 10.93 31.21
N ASN A 383 -13.45 10.10 31.38
CA ASN A 383 -13.25 9.25 32.57
C ASN A 383 -12.40 9.91 33.68
N ALA A 384 -12.81 11.06 34.20
CA ALA A 384 -12.04 11.78 35.23
C ALA A 384 -12.41 11.44 36.71
N SER A 385 -13.54 10.78 37.00
CA SER A 385 -13.95 10.47 38.38
C SER A 385 -15.06 9.40 38.44
N ILE A 386 -15.08 8.56 39.49
CA ILE A 386 -16.16 7.60 39.80
C ILE A 386 -17.48 8.34 40.10
N CYS A 387 -17.35 9.53 40.68
CA CYS A 387 -18.45 10.42 41.03
C CYS A 387 -18.57 11.52 39.96
N HIS A 388 -19.69 11.54 39.25
CA HIS A 388 -20.04 12.61 38.32
C HIS A 388 -20.34 13.92 39.05
N GLY A 389 -20.86 13.82 40.29
CA GLY A 389 -21.17 14.96 41.15
C GLY A 389 -21.90 14.55 42.44
N THR A 390 -22.11 15.50 43.35
CA THR A 390 -22.88 15.30 44.58
C THR A 390 -24.16 16.12 44.56
N VAL A 391 -25.22 15.58 45.17
CA VAL A 391 -26.51 16.26 45.33
C VAL A 391 -26.83 16.32 46.82
N GLY A 392 -27.18 17.50 47.33
CA GLY A 392 -27.50 17.73 48.75
C GLY A 392 -26.28 17.96 49.66
N CYS A 393 -26.53 18.23 50.93
CA CYS A 393 -25.52 18.55 51.94
C CYS A 393 -25.76 17.79 53.26
N GLY A 394 -24.71 17.67 54.09
CA GLY A 394 -24.77 17.00 55.39
C GLY A 394 -25.25 15.55 55.30
N VAL A 395 -26.20 15.17 56.16
CA VAL A 395 -26.80 13.82 56.22
C VAL A 395 -27.63 13.45 54.99
N HIS A 396 -27.94 14.42 54.12
CA HIS A 396 -28.72 14.20 52.90
C HIS A 396 -27.87 14.22 51.62
N ARG A 397 -26.53 14.26 51.74
CA ARG A 397 -25.62 14.22 50.60
C ARG A 397 -25.70 12.85 49.90
N LYS A 398 -25.96 12.88 48.59
CA LYS A 398 -25.98 11.71 47.69
C LYS A 398 -24.87 11.85 46.65
N TYR A 399 -24.21 10.76 46.31
CA TYR A 399 -23.19 10.69 45.27
C TYR A 399 -23.82 10.20 43.96
N VAL A 400 -23.63 10.95 42.87
CA VAL A 400 -24.04 10.55 41.53
C VAL A 400 -22.88 9.77 40.91
N LEU A 401 -23.05 8.46 40.82
CA LEU A 401 -22.09 7.60 40.12
C LEU A 401 -22.21 7.85 38.62
N ASN A 402 -21.11 7.74 37.88
CA ASN A 402 -21.17 7.80 36.42
C ASN A 402 -22.21 6.80 35.92
N PRO A 403 -23.26 7.23 35.20
CA PRO A 403 -24.14 6.29 34.53
C PRO A 403 -23.28 5.46 33.58
N SER A 404 -23.59 4.16 33.45
CA SER A 404 -23.02 3.32 32.41
C SER A 404 -23.03 4.10 31.09
N PRO A 405 -21.94 4.12 30.30
CA PRO A 405 -21.96 4.81 29.03
C PRO A 405 -23.15 4.27 28.26
N LYS A 406 -24.12 5.16 27.98
CA LYS A 406 -25.24 4.79 27.10
C LYS A 406 -24.57 4.27 25.83
N THR A 407 -24.99 3.09 25.36
CA THR A 407 -24.72 2.66 23.99
C THR A 407 -25.03 3.86 23.12
N ALA A 408 -24.04 4.38 22.39
CA ALA A 408 -24.21 5.58 21.59
C ALA A 408 -25.36 5.28 20.61
N VAL A 409 -26.54 5.82 20.91
CA VAL A 409 -27.62 5.85 19.92
C VAL A 409 -27.13 6.89 18.92
N PRO A 410 -26.94 6.54 17.64
CA PRO A 410 -26.48 7.50 16.66
C PRO A 410 -27.48 8.66 16.63
N GLU A 411 -27.09 9.81 17.16
CA GLU A 411 -27.86 11.04 17.05
C GLU A 411 -27.73 11.54 15.61
N GLY A 412 -28.74 11.23 14.79
CA GLY A 412 -28.99 11.91 13.52
C GLY A 412 -29.02 11.02 12.29
N ASP A 413 -29.75 11.52 11.29
CA ASP A 413 -29.95 11.00 9.91
C ASP A 413 -28.66 10.94 9.06
N GLN A 414 -27.47 10.96 9.68
CA GLN A 414 -26.21 10.90 8.95
C GLN A 414 -26.00 9.47 8.42
N SER A 415 -25.97 9.34 7.10
CA SER A 415 -25.65 8.08 6.44
C SER A 415 -24.30 7.56 6.93
N LEU A 416 -24.30 6.36 7.51
CA LEU A 416 -23.10 5.65 7.98
C LEU A 416 -22.05 5.44 6.87
N ALA A 417 -22.42 5.64 5.61
CA ALA A 417 -21.53 5.53 4.46
C ALA A 417 -20.66 6.79 4.23
N ILE A 418 -20.96 7.91 4.90
CA ILE A 418 -20.15 9.12 4.78
C ILE A 418 -18.85 8.92 5.58
N PRO A 419 -17.67 9.11 4.98
CA PRO A 419 -16.40 8.96 5.68
C PRO A 419 -16.29 9.90 6.88
N ALA A 420 -16.25 9.33 8.07
CA ALA A 420 -16.06 10.04 9.33
C ALA A 420 -15.20 9.20 10.28
N THR A 421 -14.51 9.85 11.22
CA THR A 421 -13.70 9.14 12.23
C THR A 421 -14.57 8.60 13.37
N THR A 422 -15.60 7.82 13.05
CA THR A 422 -16.52 7.20 14.01
C THR A 422 -16.31 5.70 14.09
N LEU A 423 -16.75 5.06 15.17
CA LEU A 423 -16.59 3.61 15.33
C LEU A 423 -17.40 2.83 14.28
N GLU A 424 -18.56 3.33 13.88
CA GLU A 424 -19.43 2.73 12.86
C GLU A 424 -18.73 2.70 11.51
N PHE A 425 -18.08 3.81 11.12
CA PHE A 425 -17.27 3.83 9.91
C PHE A 425 -16.06 2.89 10.04
N GLY A 426 -15.42 2.85 11.21
CA GLY A 426 -14.38 1.86 11.51
C GLY A 426 -14.85 0.41 11.32
N ALA A 427 -16.09 0.08 11.71
CA ALA A 427 -16.68 -1.24 11.48
C ALA A 427 -16.87 -1.54 9.99
N LEU A 428 -17.28 -0.55 9.18
CA LEU A 428 -17.37 -0.69 7.72
C LEU A 428 -16.00 -0.95 7.09
N CYS A 429 -14.97 -0.22 7.52
CA CYS A 429 -13.59 -0.45 7.07
C CYS A 429 -13.13 -1.88 7.40
N LEU A 430 -13.38 -2.35 8.63
CA LEU A 430 -12.97 -3.68 9.07
C LEU A 430 -13.73 -4.79 8.32
N ARG A 431 -15.02 -4.58 8.03
CA ARG A 431 -15.80 -5.48 7.18
C ARG A 431 -15.18 -5.62 5.78
N ASN A 432 -14.78 -4.50 5.16
CA ASN A 432 -14.10 -4.52 3.86
C ASN A 432 -12.74 -5.23 3.94
N ALA A 433 -11.97 -4.99 5.01
CA ALA A 433 -10.71 -5.69 5.24
C ALA A 433 -10.89 -7.20 5.36
N VAL A 434 -11.89 -7.67 6.13
CA VAL A 434 -12.21 -9.10 6.26
C VAL A 434 -12.60 -9.70 4.91
N ALA A 435 -13.49 -9.05 4.15
CA ALA A 435 -13.92 -9.54 2.84
C ALA A 435 -12.75 -9.70 1.87
N LEU A 436 -11.82 -8.74 1.84
CA LEU A 436 -10.60 -8.82 1.02
C LEU A 436 -9.67 -9.95 1.48
N LEU A 437 -9.51 -10.15 2.79
CA LEU A 437 -8.73 -11.26 3.32
C LEU A 437 -9.35 -12.61 2.93
N GLU A 438 -10.65 -12.79 3.12
CA GLU A 438 -11.37 -14.01 2.73
C GLU A 438 -11.28 -14.28 1.23
N TYR A 439 -11.33 -13.23 0.40
CA TYR A 439 -11.17 -13.35 -1.05
C TYR A 439 -9.76 -13.83 -1.46
N HIS A 440 -8.71 -13.34 -0.80
CA HIS A 440 -7.33 -13.63 -1.18
C HIS A 440 -6.72 -14.88 -0.53
N GLU A 441 -7.29 -15.34 0.60
CA GLU A 441 -6.75 -16.46 1.38
C GLU A 441 -6.65 -17.79 0.60
N PRO A 442 -7.66 -18.24 -0.16
CA PRO A 442 -7.60 -19.52 -0.86
C PRO A 442 -6.47 -19.58 -1.91
N GLU A 443 -6.31 -18.51 -2.69
CA GLU A 443 -5.25 -18.40 -3.69
C GLU A 443 -3.86 -18.37 -3.04
N LEU A 444 -3.72 -17.62 -1.95
CA LEU A 444 -2.46 -17.50 -1.23
C LEU A 444 -1.99 -18.85 -0.66
N ILE A 445 -2.90 -19.64 -0.10
CA ILE A 445 -2.59 -20.98 0.43
C ILE A 445 -2.18 -21.90 -0.72
N ARG A 446 -3.00 -21.99 -1.78
CA ARG A 446 -2.72 -22.84 -2.95
C ARG A 446 -1.34 -22.58 -3.56
N GLN A 447 -0.97 -21.31 -3.71
CA GLN A 447 0.31 -20.90 -4.30
C GLN A 447 1.50 -21.10 -3.34
N THR A 448 1.27 -21.11 -2.03
CA THR A 448 2.34 -21.38 -1.05
C THR A 448 2.65 -22.88 -0.98
N GLU A 449 1.64 -23.74 -1.16
CA GLU A 449 1.79 -25.19 -1.17
C GLU A 449 2.32 -25.73 -2.51
N SER A 450 1.98 -25.06 -3.62
CA SER A 450 2.48 -25.35 -4.96
C SER A 450 3.95 -24.93 -5.13
N SER A 451 4.86 -25.71 -4.53
CA SER A 451 6.32 -25.58 -4.64
C SER A 451 6.83 -25.95 -6.05
N ASP A 452 6.47 -25.20 -7.09
CA ASP A 452 6.91 -25.52 -8.45
C ASP A 452 7.91 -24.51 -9.05
N LYS A 453 9.10 -25.03 -9.38
CA LYS A 453 10.21 -24.31 -9.98
C LYS A 453 10.05 -24.10 -11.50
N SER A 454 8.98 -24.63 -12.12
CA SER A 454 8.75 -24.60 -13.57
C SER A 454 7.54 -23.74 -14.01
N VAL A 455 7.17 -22.71 -13.24
CA VAL A 455 6.10 -21.78 -13.63
C VAL A 455 6.60 -20.82 -14.71
N ALA A 456 5.79 -20.58 -15.75
CA ALA A 456 6.07 -19.57 -16.77
C ALA A 456 6.37 -18.19 -16.16
N TRP A 457 7.18 -17.36 -16.83
CA TRP A 457 7.69 -16.11 -16.26
C TRP A 457 6.58 -15.12 -15.88
N ASP A 458 5.49 -15.09 -16.63
CA ASP A 458 4.31 -14.22 -16.49
C ASP A 458 3.33 -14.70 -15.40
N LYS A 459 3.40 -15.99 -15.04
CA LYS A 459 2.52 -16.66 -14.06
C LYS A 459 3.09 -16.73 -12.64
N VAL A 460 4.25 -16.13 -12.40
CA VAL A 460 4.87 -16.11 -11.06
C VAL A 460 3.97 -15.44 -10.04
N TYR A 461 3.68 -16.14 -8.95
CA TYR A 461 2.91 -15.57 -7.86
C TYR A 461 3.76 -14.73 -6.92
N GLU A 462 3.33 -13.48 -6.71
CA GLU A 462 4.03 -12.50 -5.88
C GLU A 462 3.44 -12.36 -4.48
N GLY A 463 2.31 -12.99 -4.19
CA GLY A 463 1.54 -12.74 -2.97
C GLY A 463 0.37 -11.81 -3.23
N VAL A 464 -0.32 -11.43 -2.15
CA VAL A 464 -1.54 -10.61 -2.23
C VAL A 464 -1.16 -9.17 -2.56
N PRO A 465 -1.67 -8.57 -3.66
CA PRO A 465 -1.36 -7.18 -4.02
C PRO A 465 -1.78 -6.21 -2.91
N CYS A 466 -0.89 -5.30 -2.51
CA CYS A 466 -1.12 -4.37 -1.40
C CYS A 466 -0.56 -2.97 -1.70
N ASN A 467 -0.74 -2.49 -2.94
CA ASN A 467 -0.25 -1.18 -3.38
C ASN A 467 -0.70 -0.05 -2.41
N PRO A 468 0.16 0.93 -2.10
CA PRO A 468 1.51 1.14 -2.68
C PRO A 468 2.63 0.26 -2.08
N SER A 469 2.33 -0.55 -1.07
CA SER A 469 3.32 -1.43 -0.43
C SER A 469 3.56 -2.73 -1.22
N LEU A 470 4.70 -3.37 -0.95
CA LEU A 470 5.04 -4.68 -1.51
C LEU A 470 3.94 -5.74 -1.25
N PRO A 471 3.80 -6.73 -2.15
CA PRO A 471 2.78 -7.76 -2.02
C PRO A 471 2.97 -8.57 -0.74
N MET A 472 1.86 -8.93 -0.13
CA MET A 472 1.84 -9.57 1.17
C MET A 472 2.03 -11.09 1.03
N LYS A 473 3.04 -11.62 1.73
CA LYS A 473 3.30 -13.06 1.87
C LYS A 473 2.47 -13.66 3.00
N LEU A 474 2.38 -14.99 3.05
CA LEU A 474 1.56 -15.73 4.02
C LEU A 474 1.79 -15.30 5.49
N VAL A 475 3.04 -15.16 5.93
CA VAL A 475 3.35 -14.75 7.32
C VAL A 475 2.78 -13.36 7.62
N SER A 476 3.01 -12.38 6.74
CA SER A 476 2.48 -11.03 6.91
C SER A 476 0.96 -10.96 6.76
N PHE A 477 0.38 -11.82 5.91
CA PHE A 477 -1.05 -11.96 5.72
C PHE A 477 -1.72 -12.45 7.01
N ASN A 478 -1.20 -13.50 7.64
CA ASN A 478 -1.72 -14.03 8.90
C ASN A 478 -1.62 -13.00 10.03
N LYS A 479 -0.50 -12.25 10.10
CA LYS A 479 -0.36 -11.13 11.05
C LYS A 479 -1.43 -10.05 10.83
N LEU A 480 -1.70 -9.68 9.58
CA LEU A 480 -2.75 -8.71 9.25
C LEU A 480 -4.14 -9.25 9.62
N LYS A 481 -4.42 -10.52 9.32
CA LYS A 481 -5.67 -11.20 9.67
C LYS A 481 -5.92 -11.16 11.18
N CYS A 482 -4.91 -11.45 11.99
CA CYS A 482 -4.99 -11.32 13.46
C CYS A 482 -5.36 -9.89 13.88
N ALA A 483 -4.68 -8.88 13.33
CA ALA A 483 -4.92 -7.48 13.66
C ALA A 483 -6.33 -7.01 13.27
N VAL A 484 -6.79 -7.37 12.07
CA VAL A 484 -8.13 -7.03 11.57
C VAL A 484 -9.21 -7.68 12.43
N LEU A 485 -9.12 -8.98 12.71
CA LEU A 485 -10.12 -9.68 13.50
C LEU A 485 -10.17 -9.18 14.96
N ALA A 486 -9.01 -8.83 15.53
CA ALA A 486 -8.94 -8.26 16.87
C ALA A 486 -9.60 -6.88 16.93
N ALA A 487 -9.23 -5.99 16.01
CA ALA A 487 -9.84 -4.67 15.90
C ALA A 487 -11.35 -4.76 15.65
N TYR A 488 -11.79 -5.71 14.82
CA TYR A 488 -13.21 -5.87 14.51
C TYR A 488 -14.00 -6.39 15.70
N SER A 489 -13.46 -7.38 16.41
CA SER A 489 -14.09 -7.89 17.65
C SER A 489 -14.24 -6.78 18.69
N TYR A 490 -13.22 -5.94 18.86
CA TYR A 490 -13.27 -4.77 19.75
C TYR A 490 -14.36 -3.76 19.33
N VAL A 491 -14.38 -3.36 18.06
CA VAL A 491 -15.36 -2.39 17.56
C VAL A 491 -16.78 -2.93 17.68
N LEU A 492 -17.00 -4.21 17.34
CA LEU A 492 -18.30 -4.86 17.43
C LEU A 492 -18.80 -4.97 18.88
N ASN A 493 -17.93 -5.35 19.84
CA ASN A 493 -18.28 -5.34 21.26
C ASN A 493 -18.68 -3.93 21.72
N THR A 494 -17.95 -2.91 21.26
CA THR A 494 -18.22 -1.52 21.63
C THR A 494 -19.54 -1.00 21.03
N LEU A 495 -19.89 -1.45 19.81
CA LEU A 495 -21.13 -1.08 19.12
C LEU A 495 -22.36 -1.93 19.53
N GLY A 496 -22.17 -2.99 20.32
CA GLY A 496 -23.25 -3.86 20.78
C GLY A 496 -23.54 -5.07 19.89
N GLU A 497 -22.73 -5.33 18.87
CA GLU A 497 -22.86 -6.44 17.92
C GLU A 497 -22.17 -7.72 18.45
N TYR A 498 -22.56 -8.17 19.64
CA TYR A 498 -21.87 -9.20 20.42
C TYR A 498 -21.80 -10.57 19.73
N SER A 499 -22.83 -10.93 18.96
CA SER A 499 -22.87 -12.22 18.26
C SER A 499 -21.75 -12.34 17.22
N LEU A 500 -21.51 -11.25 16.47
CA LEU A 500 -20.48 -11.18 15.46
C LEU A 500 -19.09 -11.01 16.08
N ALA A 501 -18.98 -10.24 17.18
CA ALA A 501 -17.74 -10.15 17.96
C ALA A 501 -17.29 -11.53 18.47
N LEU A 502 -18.22 -12.33 19.03
CA LEU A 502 -17.93 -13.69 19.48
C LEU A 502 -17.47 -14.59 18.33
N LYS A 503 -18.09 -14.48 17.14
CA LYS A 503 -17.69 -15.23 15.95
C LYS A 503 -16.23 -14.96 15.60
N TYR A 504 -15.82 -13.70 15.49
CA TYR A 504 -14.47 -13.35 15.09
C TYR A 504 -13.42 -13.65 16.17
N ALA A 505 -13.76 -13.46 17.45
CA ALA A 505 -12.89 -13.87 18.55
C ALA A 505 -12.64 -15.39 18.55
N LYS A 506 -13.67 -16.21 18.32
CA LYS A 506 -13.53 -17.67 18.16
C LYS A 506 -12.71 -18.04 16.93
N GLN A 507 -12.91 -17.34 15.81
CA GLN A 507 -12.12 -17.55 14.59
C GLN A 507 -10.63 -17.27 14.83
N MET A 508 -10.30 -16.26 15.66
CA MET A 508 -8.92 -16.01 16.06
C MET A 508 -8.33 -17.13 16.90
N LEU A 509 -9.07 -17.63 17.89
CA LEU A 509 -8.65 -18.75 18.75
C LEU A 509 -8.39 -20.05 17.97
N ALA A 510 -9.00 -20.20 16.79
CA ALA A 510 -8.79 -21.34 15.91
C ALA A 510 -7.52 -21.21 15.03
N MET A 511 -6.87 -20.04 15.00
CA MET A 511 -5.65 -19.85 14.19
C MET A 511 -4.45 -20.54 14.83
N LYS A 512 -3.65 -21.22 13.99
CA LYS A 512 -2.37 -21.80 14.41
C LYS A 512 -1.34 -20.69 14.68
N ASP A 513 -0.51 -20.88 15.71
CA ASP A 513 0.59 -19.99 16.07
C ASP A 513 0.16 -18.53 16.34
N LEU A 514 -1.02 -18.34 16.96
CA LEU A 514 -1.54 -17.03 17.32
C LEU A 514 -0.61 -16.32 18.33
N PRO A 515 -0.21 -15.05 18.08
CA PRO A 515 0.59 -14.31 19.06
C PRO A 515 -0.15 -14.14 20.39
N GLN A 516 0.59 -14.20 21.50
CA GLN A 516 0.04 -14.20 22.87
C GLN A 516 -0.80 -12.95 23.20
N SER A 517 -0.45 -11.80 22.60
CA SER A 517 -1.26 -10.57 22.66
C SER A 517 -2.68 -10.79 22.15
N TYR A 518 -2.77 -11.34 20.94
CA TYR A 518 -4.03 -11.63 20.28
C TYR A 518 -4.77 -12.80 20.93
N LEU A 519 -4.07 -13.77 21.51
CA LEU A 519 -4.68 -14.83 22.30
C LEU A 519 -5.42 -14.24 23.50
N LEU A 520 -4.75 -13.39 24.29
CA LEU A 520 -5.36 -12.69 25.42
C LEU A 520 -6.58 -11.87 24.98
N LEU A 521 -6.43 -11.03 23.94
CA LEU A 521 -7.52 -10.23 23.40
C LEU A 521 -8.71 -11.08 22.96
N SER A 522 -8.47 -12.20 22.26
CA SER A 522 -9.52 -13.07 21.77
C SER A 522 -10.33 -13.70 22.91
N HIS A 523 -9.65 -14.15 23.97
CA HIS A 523 -10.30 -14.64 25.17
C HIS A 523 -11.15 -13.56 25.86
N MET A 524 -10.60 -12.36 26.04
CA MET A 524 -11.32 -11.25 26.66
C MET A 524 -12.54 -10.81 25.85
N TYR A 525 -12.39 -10.65 24.52
CA TYR A 525 -13.50 -10.24 23.65
C TYR A 525 -14.59 -11.31 23.57
N ALA A 526 -14.23 -12.60 23.54
CA ALA A 526 -15.20 -13.69 23.59
C ALA A 526 -15.98 -13.72 24.91
N ALA A 527 -15.28 -13.55 26.05
CA ALA A 527 -15.89 -13.49 27.36
C ALA A 527 -16.84 -12.29 27.49
N GLU A 528 -16.39 -11.09 27.09
CA GLU A 528 -17.20 -9.86 27.09
C GLU A 528 -18.48 -10.04 26.26
N ALA A 529 -18.35 -10.53 25.02
CA ALA A 529 -19.51 -10.78 24.16
C ALA A 529 -20.52 -11.75 24.80
N LEU A 530 -20.03 -12.84 25.41
CA LEU A 530 -20.89 -13.82 26.09
C LEU A 530 -21.58 -13.24 27.33
N ILE A 531 -20.88 -12.43 28.13
CA ILE A 531 -21.47 -11.73 29.27
C ILE A 531 -22.60 -10.81 28.81
N MET A 532 -22.35 -10.02 27.76
CA MET A 532 -23.34 -9.07 27.22
C MET A 532 -24.53 -9.77 26.56
N MET A 533 -24.37 -11.01 26.09
CA MET A 533 -25.45 -11.88 25.64
C MET A 533 -26.14 -12.67 26.77
N ASN A 534 -25.87 -12.35 28.05
CA ASN A 534 -26.40 -13.04 29.23
C ASN A 534 -26.05 -14.54 29.29
N ARG A 535 -24.82 -14.89 28.88
CA ARG A 535 -24.28 -16.27 28.90
C ARG A 535 -23.01 -16.38 29.76
N PRO A 536 -23.05 -16.00 31.05
CA PRO A 536 -21.84 -15.93 31.88
C PRO A 536 -21.20 -17.30 32.16
N LEU A 537 -22.00 -18.38 32.21
CA LEU A 537 -21.50 -19.75 32.37
C LEU A 537 -20.59 -20.19 31.23
N GLU A 538 -20.82 -19.71 30.01
CA GLU A 538 -19.90 -19.97 28.90
C GLU A 538 -18.70 -19.02 28.95
N ALA A 539 -18.92 -17.76 29.31
CA ALA A 539 -17.88 -16.73 29.40
C ALA A 539 -16.73 -17.13 30.32
N ILE A 540 -17.03 -17.77 31.46
CA ILE A 540 -16.02 -18.13 32.47
C ILE A 540 -14.93 -19.07 31.90
N THR A 541 -15.29 -19.91 30.93
CA THR A 541 -14.38 -20.86 30.27
C THR A 541 -13.29 -20.19 29.45
N TYR A 542 -13.51 -18.93 29.04
CA TYR A 542 -12.54 -18.12 28.30
C TYR A 542 -11.60 -17.35 29.21
N LEU A 543 -11.88 -17.26 30.52
CA LEU A 543 -11.14 -16.42 31.47
C LEU A 543 -10.20 -17.23 32.38
N GLU A 544 -9.69 -18.36 31.89
CA GLU A 544 -8.73 -19.18 32.63
C GLU A 544 -7.32 -18.57 32.53
N PRO A 545 -6.67 -18.19 33.64
CA PRO A 545 -5.35 -17.56 33.63
C PRO A 545 -4.25 -18.42 33.00
N LYS A 546 -4.44 -19.75 33.01
CA LYS A 546 -3.51 -20.73 32.42
C LYS A 546 -3.31 -20.57 30.91
N PHE A 547 -4.23 -19.89 30.22
CA PHE A 547 -4.08 -19.58 28.80
C PHE A 547 -2.89 -18.65 28.53
N ILE A 548 -2.44 -17.89 29.54
CA ILE A 548 -1.33 -16.95 29.42
C ILE A 548 -0.06 -17.53 30.08
N THR A 549 0.72 -18.26 29.29
CA THR A 549 1.99 -18.84 29.74
C THR A 549 3.11 -17.79 29.71
N GLU A 550 3.26 -17.11 28.57
CA GLU A 550 4.25 -16.05 28.36
C GLU A 550 3.63 -14.90 27.55
N LEU A 551 4.11 -13.68 27.76
CA LEU A 551 3.72 -12.50 26.98
C LEU A 551 4.97 -11.93 26.30
N ALA A 552 5.59 -12.72 25.43
CA ALA A 552 6.74 -12.31 24.65
C ALA A 552 6.29 -11.81 23.27
N GLY A 553 6.65 -10.58 22.89
CA GLY A 553 6.38 -10.07 21.55
C GLY A 553 6.95 -8.69 21.28
N ASP A 554 7.60 -8.52 20.13
CA ASP A 554 8.08 -7.24 19.62
C ASP A 554 6.96 -6.21 19.38
N ASP A 555 5.70 -6.69 19.30
CA ASP A 555 4.52 -5.85 19.09
C ASP A 555 4.22 -4.92 20.30
N PHE A 556 4.68 -5.26 21.51
CA PHE A 556 4.36 -4.51 22.72
C PHE A 556 5.22 -3.26 22.94
N GLY A 557 6.50 -3.30 22.56
CA GLY A 557 7.41 -2.16 22.75
C GLY A 557 7.39 -1.13 21.61
N MET A 558 6.87 -1.50 20.43
CA MET A 558 6.97 -0.67 19.21
C MET A 558 5.63 -0.24 18.61
N ARG A 559 4.52 -0.96 18.89
CA ARG A 559 3.19 -0.68 18.30
C ARG A 559 2.09 -0.48 19.32
N ALA A 560 2.32 -0.89 20.57
CA ALA A 560 1.36 -0.61 21.61
C ALA A 560 1.24 0.92 21.73
N SER A 561 0.00 1.40 21.78
CA SER A 561 -0.24 2.80 22.11
C SER A 561 0.57 3.16 23.36
N PRO A 562 1.07 4.40 23.51
CA PRO A 562 1.76 4.83 24.74
C PRO A 562 1.01 4.53 26.05
N HIS A 563 -0.28 4.20 25.96
CA HIS A 563 -1.21 3.90 27.05
C HIS A 563 -1.59 2.42 27.18
N TRP A 564 -1.01 1.51 26.40
CA TRP A 564 -1.23 0.07 26.57
C TRP A 564 -0.39 -0.44 27.73
N ASN A 565 -1.07 -0.82 28.81
CA ASN A 565 -0.43 -1.11 30.10
C ASN A 565 -0.39 -2.61 30.45
N ILE A 566 -0.85 -3.51 29.57
CA ILE A 566 -0.72 -4.96 29.75
C ILE A 566 0.59 -5.41 29.07
N ASN A 567 1.69 -5.19 29.77
CA ASN A 567 3.05 -5.40 29.25
C ASN A 567 3.78 -6.62 29.85
N SER A 568 3.12 -7.36 30.75
CA SER A 568 3.69 -8.54 31.41
C SER A 568 2.66 -9.66 31.51
N ALA A 569 3.15 -10.90 31.60
CA ALA A 569 2.28 -12.07 31.85
C ALA A 569 1.54 -11.94 33.19
N ASP A 570 2.16 -11.31 34.20
CA ASP A 570 1.53 -11.02 35.48
C ASP A 570 0.36 -10.03 35.35
N ALA A 571 0.57 -8.92 34.63
CA ALA A 571 -0.50 -7.96 34.33
C ALA A 571 -1.67 -8.62 33.60
N ALA A 572 -1.37 -9.44 32.58
CA ALA A 572 -2.38 -10.16 31.81
C ALA A 572 -3.16 -11.16 32.67
N ARG A 573 -2.48 -11.98 33.49
CA ARG A 573 -3.13 -12.91 34.41
C ARG A 573 -3.98 -12.19 35.44
N SER A 574 -3.51 -11.08 36.00
CA SER A 574 -4.29 -10.28 36.94
C SER A 574 -5.56 -9.72 36.31
N VAL A 575 -5.54 -9.30 35.04
CA VAL A 575 -6.74 -8.88 34.30
C VAL A 575 -7.70 -10.05 34.10
N MET A 576 -7.19 -11.23 33.76
CA MET A 576 -8.00 -12.45 33.60
C MET A 576 -8.65 -12.86 34.92
N HIS A 577 -7.92 -12.82 36.03
CA HIS A 577 -8.45 -13.08 37.38
C HIS A 577 -9.57 -12.11 37.74
N TYR A 578 -9.39 -10.81 37.45
CA TYR A 578 -10.42 -9.80 37.71
C TYR A 578 -11.68 -10.06 36.90
N ASN A 579 -11.54 -10.26 35.58
CA ASN A 579 -12.68 -10.54 34.71
C ASN A 579 -13.38 -11.83 35.15
N ARG A 580 -12.63 -12.86 35.56
CA ARG A 580 -13.18 -14.10 36.10
C ARG A 580 -13.98 -13.85 37.37
N ALA A 581 -13.47 -13.04 38.30
CA ALA A 581 -14.17 -12.68 39.52
C ALA A 581 -15.51 -11.99 39.21
N VAL A 582 -15.52 -11.04 38.29
CA VAL A 582 -16.75 -10.37 37.82
C VAL A 582 -17.75 -11.41 37.29
N VAL A 583 -17.31 -12.35 36.46
CA VAL A 583 -18.19 -13.41 35.92
C VAL A 583 -18.69 -14.35 37.02
N SER A 584 -17.85 -14.75 37.97
CA SER A 584 -18.25 -15.59 39.11
C SER A 584 -19.33 -14.91 39.95
N PHE A 585 -19.24 -13.58 40.18
CA PHE A 585 -20.29 -12.82 40.83
C PHE A 585 -21.61 -12.81 40.04
N LEU A 586 -21.54 -12.69 38.71
CA LEU A 586 -22.72 -12.72 37.84
C LEU A 586 -23.40 -14.10 37.83
N ILE A 587 -22.64 -15.18 37.99
CA ILE A 587 -23.15 -16.56 38.09
C ILE A 587 -23.74 -16.83 39.49
N GLY A 588 -23.30 -16.09 40.52
CA GLY A 588 -23.65 -16.32 41.93
C GLY A 588 -22.67 -17.25 42.66
N ASP A 589 -21.51 -17.55 42.09
CA ASP A 589 -20.45 -18.32 42.75
C ASP A 589 -19.51 -17.37 43.51
N TYR A 590 -19.96 -16.96 44.69
CA TYR A 590 -19.26 -15.96 45.51
C TYR A 590 -17.92 -16.46 46.06
N GLU A 591 -17.79 -17.77 46.32
CA GLU A 591 -16.55 -18.36 46.82
C GLU A 591 -15.46 -18.29 45.75
N GLN A 592 -15.75 -18.70 44.51
CA GLN A 592 -14.81 -18.58 43.41
C GLN A 592 -14.50 -17.12 43.07
N ALA A 593 -15.50 -16.23 43.19
CA ALA A 593 -15.28 -14.80 42.98
C ALA A 593 -14.23 -14.24 43.96
N LYS A 594 -14.34 -14.58 45.25
CA LYS A 594 -13.40 -14.14 46.29
C LYS A 594 -11.99 -14.69 46.08
N ILE A 595 -11.87 -15.96 45.69
CA ILE A 595 -10.57 -16.57 45.34
C ILE A 595 -9.92 -15.82 44.16
N ALA A 596 -10.68 -15.55 43.11
CA ALA A 596 -10.18 -14.83 41.95
C ALA A 596 -9.77 -13.38 42.28
N MET A 597 -10.54 -12.68 43.12
CA MET A 597 -10.18 -11.34 43.62
C MET A 597 -8.88 -11.34 44.42
N SER A 598 -8.68 -12.32 45.31
CA SER A 598 -7.45 -12.43 46.11
C SER A 598 -6.19 -12.70 45.29
N SER A 599 -6.36 -13.13 44.03
CA SER A 599 -5.26 -13.35 43.07
C SER A 599 -4.95 -12.11 42.21
N CYS A 600 -5.72 -11.03 42.35
CA CYS A 600 -5.53 -9.79 41.60
C CYS A 600 -4.50 -8.90 42.29
N ASN A 601 -3.22 -9.06 41.96
CA ASN A 601 -2.12 -8.43 42.70
C ASN A 601 -1.48 -7.25 41.93
N HIS A 602 -1.84 -7.06 40.66
CA HIS A 602 -1.16 -6.10 39.79
C HIS A 602 -1.77 -4.69 39.88
N PRO A 603 -0.94 -3.60 39.92
CA PRO A 603 -1.43 -2.22 40.04
C PRO A 603 -2.45 -1.79 38.97
N LEU A 604 -2.39 -2.39 37.79
CA LEU A 604 -3.33 -2.14 36.68
C LEU A 604 -4.80 -2.41 37.07
N VAL A 605 -5.02 -3.43 37.89
CA VAL A 605 -6.35 -3.96 38.23
C VAL A 605 -6.85 -3.39 39.56
N MET A 606 -5.94 -2.94 40.43
CA MET A 606 -6.26 -2.44 41.77
C MET A 606 -7.37 -1.37 41.81
N PRO A 607 -7.41 -0.35 40.93
CA PRO A 607 -8.49 0.62 40.93
C PRO A 607 -9.87 -0.01 40.68
N TYR A 608 -9.94 -1.01 39.80
CA TYR A 608 -11.17 -1.71 39.46
C TYR A 608 -11.59 -2.70 40.56
N LEU A 609 -10.62 -3.32 41.23
CA LEU A 609 -10.87 -4.23 42.35
C LEU A 609 -11.60 -3.53 43.51
N LYS A 610 -11.35 -2.23 43.73
CA LYS A 610 -12.08 -1.43 44.72
C LYS A 610 -13.58 -1.40 44.45
N MET A 611 -13.99 -1.19 43.20
CA MET A 611 -15.42 -1.16 42.84
C MET A 611 -16.05 -2.55 42.98
N LEU A 612 -15.30 -3.61 42.64
CA LEU A 612 -15.74 -4.97 42.84
C LEU A 612 -15.89 -5.33 44.33
N ASN A 613 -14.99 -4.85 45.19
CA ASN A 613 -15.10 -4.96 46.65
C ASN A 613 -16.36 -4.25 47.17
N VAL A 614 -16.66 -3.04 46.67
CA VAL A 614 -17.91 -2.33 47.02
C VAL A 614 -19.13 -3.16 46.63
N TYR A 615 -19.14 -3.72 45.41
CA TYR A 615 -20.22 -4.60 44.96
C TYR A 615 -20.37 -5.85 45.84
N GLN A 616 -19.26 -6.49 46.22
CA GLN A 616 -19.26 -7.61 47.15
C GLN A 616 -19.86 -7.24 48.51
N GLU A 617 -19.42 -6.14 49.12
CA GLU A 617 -19.93 -5.71 50.43
C GLU A 617 -21.42 -5.31 50.38
N LEU A 618 -21.89 -4.77 49.24
CA LEU A 618 -23.31 -4.54 48.99
C LEU A 618 -24.12 -5.84 48.94
N LEU A 619 -23.61 -6.87 48.25
CA LEU A 619 -24.25 -8.19 48.21
C LEU A 619 -24.32 -8.84 49.59
N LEU A 620 -23.32 -8.60 50.44
CA LEU A 620 -23.27 -9.10 51.82
C LEU A 620 -24.11 -8.26 52.81
N GLY A 621 -24.68 -7.12 52.38
CA GLY A 621 -25.47 -6.24 53.23
C GLY A 621 -24.66 -5.33 54.18
N ASN A 622 -23.34 -5.20 53.95
CA ASN A 622 -22.44 -4.43 54.81
C ASN A 622 -22.38 -2.94 54.41
N TYR A 623 -23.51 -2.25 54.51
CA TYR A 623 -23.66 -0.86 54.03
C TYR A 623 -22.69 0.14 54.68
N ASP A 624 -22.36 -0.03 55.96
CA ASP A 624 -21.44 0.86 56.68
C ASP A 624 -20.01 0.78 56.12
N LYS A 625 -19.56 -0.42 55.75
CA LYS A 625 -18.25 -0.62 55.11
C LYS A 625 -18.21 0.00 53.71
N VAL A 626 -19.30 -0.11 52.95
CA VAL A 626 -19.42 0.50 51.63
C VAL A 626 -19.32 2.03 51.73
N GLN A 627 -20.02 2.66 52.68
CA GLN A 627 -19.92 4.10 52.90
C GLN A 627 -18.50 4.54 53.26
N LEU A 628 -17.81 3.76 54.09
CA LEU A 628 -16.43 4.01 54.48
C LEU A 628 -15.49 3.89 53.27
N LEU A 629 -15.60 2.84 52.46
CA LEU A 629 -14.82 2.65 51.23
C LEU A 629 -14.99 3.81 50.23
N ILE A 630 -16.22 4.27 50.04
CA ILE A 630 -16.52 5.41 49.14
C ILE A 630 -15.92 6.71 49.69
N ARG A 631 -16.03 6.97 51.00
CA ARG A 631 -15.46 8.18 51.64
C ARG A 631 -13.94 8.24 51.51
N TYR A 632 -13.24 7.11 51.64
CA TYR A 632 -11.79 7.06 51.46
C TYR A 632 -11.33 7.39 50.03
N ASP A 633 -12.16 7.10 49.02
CA ASP A 633 -11.82 7.31 47.61
C ASP A 633 -12.22 8.72 47.10
N THR A 634 -13.11 9.41 47.80
CA THR A 634 -13.53 10.80 47.48
C THR A 634 -13.23 11.80 48.61
N PRO A 635 -11.96 11.97 49.04
CA PRO A 635 -11.62 12.84 50.16
C PRO A 635 -11.90 14.33 49.88
N HIS A 636 -11.92 14.72 48.60
CA HIS A 636 -12.18 16.08 48.11
C HIS A 636 -13.68 16.43 48.01
N LEU A 637 -14.56 15.45 48.20
CA LEU A 637 -16.02 15.63 48.24
C LEU A 637 -16.57 15.57 49.68
N ILE A 638 -15.69 15.63 50.68
CA ILE A 638 -16.03 15.67 52.11
C ILE A 638 -16.28 17.11 52.54
#